data_AF-A0A6L8ML15-F1
#
_entry.id   AF-A0A6L8ML15-F1
#
_cell.length_a   1.000
_cell.length_b   1.000
_cell.length_c   1.000
_cell.angle_alpha   90.00
_cell.angle_beta   90.00
_cell.angle_gamma   90.00
#
_symmetry.space_group_name_H-M   'P 1'
#
loop_
_entity.id
_entity.type
_entity.pdbx_description
1 polymer ?
#
loop_
_entity_poly.entity_id
_entity_poly.type
_entity_poly.pdbx_seq_one_letter_code
_entity_poly.pdbx_strand_id
1 'polypeptide(L)'
;MNPADILAGAAVPDSPKLYVIGSFDKRITFYSQQARALSLVHALHDQGHLKDCKRVAVIGAGAAGVTAAAALLLATSAKVVLFDSAPNMLSLQGATERRKLDPHIYDWPKIDTTDRAANLPLLDWESGSSKQVRMDVIKQFEQIVACRPELEKKLGCKVTKIERDDKVYKVAFTRIGSAANPVPEDDNPGYFDMVFLAIGFGVEPKQAIRGVRSASYWSDAGVPGPEFDGRPSPSFFISGNGDGGLIDFVAAASSDFNHGTMLSLITENLRMEAVRSALQDIDKRAREVEPGQPPLDLWAAYETEIHPLIRDNGLVHQFRMQMRPGVRLVLQTREKQIFSLDTAVLNRLAVYVSVKACQEIGAHIFKHIHCGEVTSTISDDDGYLLNCDGIGEIAADEVIVRRGPNRDAVREPFQNVLNAYGEAHARWLARYKNMTVVPGLSQDARSFFEKLCRDAGVPPSPRIQNAAIRARRFKMTRDGTNIHWTGAVAKTDLAQIWSTSNYYELVLADGAESLGKMAPLVLRIAGHCKNLTVYSDRVFWDGLIKSVIDKGPAKGLNKPLFGEGLPAGATEEPHDFPLEALAEELHHHLDRWVLTKVDNYISKFLADGTEEGTDIALTIAQDLREMMAVTWKNWTALFDADPALLGNFLCLMMNSNHAEHPAARVLVGPSSTSEIILGVVVSLAIASCWNSVGPKAALPGNLHRKFDAEPEWAGHTFAATRINGKHTLRNVAEGMWRTEFVVLAVDGALDSERASNLSFRDNSSDELTFSVPLGHEPVMLTLSGQFCEAMELGAAALTKFLAGVDARRFIRWDNVIDKRTAA
;
A
#
# COMPACT_ATOMS: atom_id res chain seq x y z
N MET A 1 3.54 -1.00 -21.90
CA MET A 1 4.30 -0.85 -23.16
C MET A 1 5.39 -1.91 -23.15
N ASN A 2 5.56 -2.63 -24.25
CA ASN A 2 6.65 -3.58 -24.37
C ASN A 2 7.97 -2.85 -24.72
N PRO A 3 9.13 -3.53 -24.70
CA PRO A 3 10.41 -2.94 -25.07
C PRO A 3 10.42 -2.23 -26.44
N ALA A 4 9.81 -2.83 -27.46
CA ALA A 4 9.76 -2.24 -28.81
C ALA A 4 8.96 -0.92 -28.86
N ASP A 5 7.84 -0.84 -28.12
CA ASP A 5 7.05 0.39 -28.00
C ASP A 5 7.87 1.53 -27.38
N ILE A 6 8.66 1.22 -26.35
CA ILE A 6 9.53 2.19 -25.66
C ILE A 6 10.61 2.71 -26.61
N LEU A 7 11.26 1.82 -27.36
CA LEU A 7 12.25 2.21 -28.36
C LEU A 7 11.66 3.11 -29.43
N ALA A 8 10.50 2.76 -29.96
CA ALA A 8 9.82 3.56 -30.99
C ALA A 8 9.48 4.97 -30.49
N GLY A 9 9.17 5.13 -29.20
CA GLY A 9 8.88 6.43 -28.61
C GLY A 9 10.11 7.32 -28.42
N ALA A 10 11.28 6.73 -28.21
CA ALA A 10 12.53 7.45 -27.94
C ALA A 10 13.43 7.62 -29.17
N ALA A 11 13.33 6.74 -30.16
CA ALA A 11 14.18 6.74 -31.33
C ALA A 11 13.90 7.94 -32.24
N VAL A 12 14.97 8.56 -32.75
CA VAL A 12 14.87 9.62 -33.75
C VAL A 12 14.70 9.01 -35.15
N PRO A 13 13.62 9.35 -35.89
CA PRO A 13 13.45 8.89 -37.26
C PRO A 13 14.67 9.21 -38.12
N ASP A 14 15.07 8.26 -38.97
CA ASP A 14 16.22 8.38 -39.88
C ASP A 14 17.60 8.55 -39.21
N SER A 15 17.64 8.48 -37.87
CA SER A 15 18.86 8.53 -37.06
C SER A 15 18.99 7.31 -36.12
N PRO A 16 19.31 6.11 -36.67
CA PRO A 16 19.63 4.92 -35.90
C PRO A 16 20.60 5.16 -34.76
N LYS A 17 20.29 4.63 -33.57
CA LYS A 17 21.08 4.78 -32.33
C LYS A 17 21.16 6.21 -31.77
N LEU A 18 20.29 7.11 -32.21
CA LEU A 18 20.02 8.38 -31.53
C LEU A 18 18.67 8.32 -30.82
N TYR A 19 18.67 8.60 -29.51
CA TYR A 19 17.49 8.51 -28.67
C TYR A 19 17.27 9.80 -27.88
N VAL A 20 16.00 10.17 -27.65
CA VAL A 20 15.60 11.34 -26.85
C VAL A 20 14.89 10.87 -25.59
N ILE A 21 15.19 11.51 -24.45
CA ILE A 21 14.55 11.23 -23.17
C ILE A 21 13.92 12.51 -22.62
N GLY A 22 12.59 12.56 -22.48
CA GLY A 22 11.91 13.60 -21.70
C GLY A 22 11.67 14.93 -22.40
N SER A 23 12.49 15.31 -23.39
CA SER A 23 12.49 16.67 -23.95
C SER A 23 11.24 17.07 -24.74
N PHE A 24 10.41 16.11 -25.14
CA PHE A 24 9.14 16.34 -25.87
C PHE A 24 7.92 15.86 -25.09
N ASP A 25 8.14 15.26 -23.91
CA ASP A 25 7.08 14.74 -23.07
C ASP A 25 6.25 15.85 -22.40
N LYS A 26 5.07 15.46 -21.92
CA LYS A 26 4.25 16.26 -20.99
C LYS A 26 4.39 15.69 -19.58
N ARG A 27 4.05 16.51 -18.57
CA ARG A 27 4.04 16.14 -17.14
C ARG A 27 5.38 15.56 -16.64
N ILE A 28 6.39 16.41 -16.66
CA ILE A 28 7.77 16.00 -16.44
C ILE A 28 8.13 16.16 -14.96
N THR A 29 8.08 15.06 -14.22
CA THR A 29 8.56 14.98 -12.82
C THR A 29 10.00 14.44 -12.77
N PHE A 30 10.66 14.58 -11.62
CA PHE A 30 11.98 13.97 -11.38
C PHE A 30 11.92 12.44 -11.55
N TYR A 31 10.95 11.78 -10.90
CA TYR A 31 10.70 10.35 -11.02
C TYR A 31 10.45 9.90 -12.47
N SER A 32 9.56 10.58 -13.18
CA SER A 32 9.20 10.21 -14.56
C SER A 32 10.38 10.26 -15.54
N GLN A 33 11.37 11.14 -15.27
CA GLN A 33 12.59 11.21 -16.07
C GLN A 33 13.50 10.01 -15.82
N GLN A 34 13.61 9.56 -14.57
CA GLN A 34 14.36 8.35 -14.22
C GLN A 34 13.68 7.10 -14.80
N ALA A 35 12.37 6.97 -14.64
CA ALA A 35 11.60 5.85 -15.16
C ALA A 35 11.73 5.71 -16.70
N ARG A 36 11.66 6.82 -17.45
CA ARG A 36 11.91 6.82 -18.91
C ARG A 36 13.32 6.37 -19.26
N ALA A 37 14.33 6.86 -18.55
CA ALA A 37 15.73 6.51 -18.78
C ALA A 37 15.98 5.00 -18.53
N LEU A 38 15.52 4.46 -17.40
CA LEU A 38 15.64 3.04 -17.08
C LEU A 38 14.91 2.18 -18.10
N SER A 39 13.67 2.55 -18.43
CA SER A 39 12.85 1.81 -19.41
C SER A 39 13.52 1.75 -20.78
N LEU A 40 14.11 2.86 -21.23
CA LEU A 40 14.81 2.93 -22.51
C LEU A 40 16.07 2.04 -22.51
N VAL A 41 16.90 2.11 -21.47
CA VAL A 41 18.13 1.30 -21.42
C VAL A 41 17.81 -0.19 -21.32
N HIS A 42 16.81 -0.59 -20.54
CA HIS A 42 16.31 -1.96 -20.51
C HIS A 42 15.83 -2.40 -21.90
N ALA A 43 15.03 -1.58 -22.58
CA ALA A 43 14.53 -1.90 -23.91
C ALA A 43 15.65 -2.06 -24.95
N LEU A 44 16.71 -1.24 -24.86
CA LEU A 44 17.89 -1.37 -25.73
C LEU A 44 18.67 -2.65 -25.45
N HIS A 45 18.76 -3.07 -24.19
CA HIS A 45 19.39 -4.33 -23.82
C HIS A 45 18.60 -5.53 -24.38
N ASP A 46 17.31 -5.58 -24.10
CA ASP A 46 16.38 -6.64 -24.50
C ASP A 46 16.39 -6.84 -26.02
N GLN A 47 16.36 -5.74 -26.78
CA GLN A 47 16.39 -5.75 -28.24
C GLN A 47 17.80 -5.90 -28.83
N GLY A 48 18.83 -6.11 -27.99
CA GLY A 48 20.21 -6.40 -28.42
C GLY A 48 21.00 -5.20 -28.95
N HIS A 49 20.48 -3.97 -28.86
CA HIS A 49 21.14 -2.78 -29.39
C HIS A 49 22.42 -2.37 -28.63
N LEU A 50 22.64 -2.89 -27.42
CA LEU A 50 23.81 -2.58 -26.59
C LEU A 50 25.03 -3.49 -26.83
N LYS A 51 24.89 -4.63 -27.54
CA LYS A 51 25.93 -5.67 -27.63
C LYS A 51 27.22 -5.22 -28.32
N ASP A 52 27.12 -4.41 -29.36
CA ASP A 52 28.27 -3.97 -30.18
C ASP A 52 28.66 -2.51 -29.94
N CYS A 53 28.15 -1.89 -28.88
CA CYS A 53 28.41 -0.49 -28.58
C CYS A 53 29.73 -0.34 -27.82
N LYS A 54 30.66 0.47 -28.32
CA LYS A 54 31.96 0.73 -27.68
C LYS A 54 31.97 2.06 -26.95
N ARG A 55 31.26 3.07 -27.46
CA ARG A 55 31.23 4.40 -26.86
C ARG A 55 29.86 5.07 -26.98
N VAL A 56 29.31 5.50 -25.85
CA VAL A 56 27.97 6.12 -25.76
C VAL A 56 28.09 7.55 -25.25
N ALA A 57 27.42 8.50 -25.91
CA ALA A 57 27.26 9.86 -25.39
C ALA A 57 25.90 10.01 -24.70
N VAL A 58 25.88 10.59 -23.51
CA VAL A 58 24.68 11.05 -22.82
C VAL A 58 24.78 12.56 -22.65
N ILE A 59 23.85 13.30 -23.26
CA ILE A 59 23.89 14.77 -23.33
C ILE A 59 22.83 15.34 -22.40
N GLY A 60 23.29 16.00 -21.33
CA GLY A 60 22.50 16.50 -20.21
C GLY A 60 22.70 15.62 -18.96
N ALA A 61 23.09 16.22 -17.85
CA ALA A 61 23.25 15.60 -16.52
C ALA A 61 22.13 16.03 -15.56
N GLY A 62 20.91 16.19 -16.10
CA GLY A 62 19.66 16.21 -15.34
C GLY A 62 19.23 14.80 -14.89
N ALA A 63 18.04 14.68 -14.30
CA ALA A 63 17.54 13.40 -13.74
C ALA A 63 17.52 12.26 -14.77
N ALA A 64 17.05 12.53 -15.99
CA ALA A 64 17.06 11.56 -17.08
C ALA A 64 18.47 11.11 -17.46
N GLY A 65 19.41 12.04 -17.66
CA GLY A 65 20.73 11.72 -18.17
C GLY A 65 21.65 11.06 -17.13
N VAL A 66 21.60 11.50 -15.87
CA VAL A 66 22.31 10.82 -14.77
C VAL A 66 21.83 9.38 -14.64
N THR A 67 20.51 9.15 -14.76
CA THR A 67 19.94 7.81 -14.70
C THR A 67 20.29 6.96 -15.91
N ALA A 68 20.23 7.53 -17.12
CA ALA A 68 20.63 6.83 -18.33
C ALA A 68 22.11 6.43 -18.28
N ALA A 69 22.99 7.33 -17.82
CA ALA A 69 24.42 7.03 -17.66
C ALA A 69 24.66 5.90 -16.65
N ALA A 70 24.01 5.93 -15.48
CA ALA A 70 24.13 4.85 -14.49
C ALA A 70 23.62 3.50 -15.02
N ALA A 71 22.45 3.51 -15.68
CA ALA A 71 21.87 2.30 -16.25
C ALA A 71 22.75 1.72 -17.38
N LEU A 72 23.31 2.57 -18.25
CA LEU A 72 24.24 2.16 -19.31
C LEU A 72 25.53 1.57 -18.72
N LEU A 73 26.11 2.22 -17.71
CA LEU A 73 27.32 1.69 -17.05
C LEU A 73 27.10 0.28 -16.54
N LEU A 74 25.93 -0.04 -16.01
CA LEU A 74 25.62 -1.39 -15.55
C LEU A 74 25.31 -2.36 -16.70
N ALA A 75 24.55 -1.92 -17.70
CA ALA A 75 23.99 -2.77 -18.75
C ALA A 75 24.91 -3.05 -19.95
N THR A 76 26.02 -2.32 -20.11
CA THR A 76 26.99 -2.52 -21.19
C THR A 76 28.44 -2.39 -20.70
N SER A 77 29.40 -2.84 -21.52
CA SER A 77 30.83 -2.60 -21.35
C SER A 77 31.33 -1.37 -22.12
N ALA A 78 30.44 -0.62 -22.77
CA ALA A 78 30.78 0.59 -23.50
C ALA A 78 31.35 1.68 -22.58
N LYS A 79 32.27 2.49 -23.10
CA LYS A 79 32.67 3.73 -22.44
C LYS A 79 31.52 4.75 -22.52
N VAL A 80 31.03 5.18 -21.37
CA VAL A 80 29.94 6.16 -21.28
C VAL A 80 30.54 7.55 -21.08
N VAL A 81 30.09 8.54 -21.85
CA VAL A 81 30.51 9.95 -21.69
C VAL A 81 29.29 10.81 -21.39
N LEU A 82 29.25 11.40 -20.18
CA LEU A 82 28.17 12.26 -19.72
C LEU A 82 28.55 13.73 -19.90
N PHE A 83 27.81 14.46 -20.72
CA PHE A 83 28.00 15.89 -20.98
C PHE A 83 26.97 16.72 -20.21
N ASP A 84 27.39 17.87 -19.68
CA ASP A 84 26.46 18.93 -19.28
C ASP A 84 27.14 20.30 -19.35
N SER A 85 26.37 21.31 -19.73
CA SER A 85 26.78 22.71 -19.69
C SER A 85 27.01 23.24 -18.26
N ALA A 86 26.31 22.69 -17.27
CA ALA A 86 26.48 23.01 -15.87
C ALA A 86 27.72 22.30 -15.30
N PRO A 87 28.43 22.92 -14.34
CA PRO A 87 29.60 22.31 -13.71
C PRO A 87 29.23 21.18 -12.73
N ASN A 88 27.95 21.06 -12.35
CA ASN A 88 27.47 20.08 -11.37
C ASN A 88 26.27 19.30 -11.94
N MET A 89 26.21 18.00 -11.66
CA MET A 89 25.04 17.17 -11.98
C MET A 89 23.82 17.62 -11.17
N LEU A 90 22.63 17.46 -11.77
CA LEU A 90 21.34 17.83 -11.17
C LEU A 90 21.33 19.27 -10.63
N SER A 91 21.87 20.21 -11.40
CA SER A 91 22.17 21.57 -10.95
C SER A 91 20.94 22.34 -10.45
N LEU A 92 19.77 22.13 -11.07
CA LEU A 92 18.53 22.81 -10.70
C LEU A 92 18.05 22.40 -9.30
N GLN A 93 18.16 21.13 -8.93
CA GLN A 93 17.70 20.63 -7.63
C GLN A 93 18.67 20.93 -6.47
N GLY A 94 19.74 21.71 -6.71
CA GLY A 94 20.76 21.99 -5.68
C GLY A 94 20.50 23.20 -4.78
N ALA A 95 19.53 24.06 -5.11
CA ALA A 95 19.45 25.43 -4.58
C ALA A 95 18.22 25.74 -3.71
N THR A 96 17.39 24.75 -3.37
CA THR A 96 16.20 24.97 -2.52
C THR A 96 15.95 23.83 -1.55
N GLU A 97 15.75 24.19 -0.28
CA GLU A 97 15.23 23.28 0.77
C GLU A 97 13.70 23.37 0.89
N ARG A 98 13.10 24.46 0.40
CA ARG A 98 11.67 24.76 0.53
C ARG A 98 10.79 24.05 -0.50
N ARG A 99 11.35 23.63 -1.64
CA ARG A 99 10.63 22.79 -2.62
C ARG A 99 10.85 21.31 -2.32
N LYS A 100 9.75 20.58 -2.14
CA LYS A 100 9.79 19.12 -2.07
C LYS A 100 9.65 18.47 -3.44
N LEU A 101 10.43 17.41 -3.63
CA LEU A 101 10.25 16.41 -4.68
C LEU A 101 9.57 15.21 -4.06
N ASP A 102 8.57 14.70 -4.77
CA ASP A 102 7.84 13.49 -4.38
C ASP A 102 7.58 12.67 -5.65
N PRO A 103 7.74 11.33 -5.59
CA PRO A 103 7.68 10.49 -6.78
C PRO A 103 6.26 10.34 -7.34
N HIS A 104 5.23 10.40 -6.49
CA HIS A 104 3.87 9.95 -6.84
C HIS A 104 2.78 11.02 -6.65
N ILE A 105 3.09 12.17 -6.05
CA ILE A 105 2.22 13.37 -5.95
C ILE A 105 1.42 13.67 -7.23
N TYR A 106 2.04 13.59 -8.41
CA TYR A 106 1.36 13.93 -9.65
C TYR A 106 0.33 12.85 -10.04
N ASP A 107 0.46 11.62 -9.58
CA ASP A 107 -0.53 10.56 -9.84
C ASP A 107 -1.73 10.60 -8.89
N TRP A 108 -1.64 11.33 -7.78
CA TRP A 108 -2.77 11.50 -6.87
C TRP A 108 -3.99 12.04 -7.64
N PRO A 109 -5.22 11.52 -7.44
CA PRO A 109 -5.69 10.66 -6.35
C PRO A 109 -5.71 9.14 -6.63
N LYS A 110 -4.89 8.61 -7.53
CA LYS A 110 -4.83 7.14 -7.72
C LYS A 110 -4.42 6.43 -6.43
N ILE A 111 -4.79 5.16 -6.31
CA ILE A 111 -4.33 4.28 -5.22
C ILE A 111 -2.80 4.32 -5.17
N ASP A 112 -2.27 4.24 -3.94
CA ASP A 112 -0.83 4.09 -3.68
C ASP A 112 0.09 5.26 -4.07
N THR A 113 -0.51 6.42 -4.34
CA THR A 113 0.21 7.66 -4.63
C THR A 113 0.74 8.38 -3.41
N THR A 114 0.48 7.85 -2.21
CA THR A 114 1.00 8.36 -0.94
C THR A 114 2.31 7.69 -0.53
N ASP A 115 2.90 6.82 -1.36
CA ASP A 115 4.24 6.33 -1.05
C ASP A 115 5.26 7.46 -1.16
N ARG A 116 6.15 7.52 -0.18
CA ARG A 116 7.24 8.48 -0.18
C ARG A 116 8.41 7.95 -1.01
N ALA A 117 8.56 6.63 -1.15
CA ALA A 117 9.65 6.02 -1.87
C ALA A 117 9.41 6.04 -3.39
N ALA A 118 10.45 6.39 -4.15
CA ALA A 118 10.45 6.24 -5.60
C ALA A 118 10.41 4.75 -6.00
N ASN A 119 10.97 3.88 -5.16
CA ASN A 119 11.04 2.43 -5.35
C ASN A 119 11.66 2.04 -6.69
N LEU A 120 12.77 2.71 -7.02
CA LEU A 120 13.58 2.46 -8.20
C LEU A 120 14.70 1.44 -7.91
N PRO A 121 15.06 0.57 -8.87
CA PRO A 121 16.09 -0.45 -8.66
C PRO A 121 17.52 0.13 -8.53
N LEU A 122 17.71 1.37 -8.98
CA LEU A 122 18.93 2.15 -8.85
C LEU A 122 18.59 3.64 -8.86
N LEU A 123 19.44 4.45 -8.23
CA LEU A 123 19.20 5.88 -7.99
C LEU A 123 17.86 6.13 -7.28
N ASP A 124 17.56 5.30 -6.28
CA ASP A 124 16.36 5.35 -5.44
C ASP A 124 16.43 6.50 -4.42
N TRP A 125 15.28 7.01 -4.02
CA TRP A 125 15.16 8.12 -3.08
C TRP A 125 13.77 8.13 -2.42
N GLU A 126 13.65 8.87 -1.32
CA GLU A 126 12.37 9.13 -0.64
C GLU A 126 11.98 10.61 -0.78
N SER A 127 10.68 10.88 -0.76
CA SER A 127 10.06 12.20 -0.80
C SER A 127 10.66 13.12 0.26
N GLY A 128 11.18 14.26 -0.19
CA GLY A 128 12.03 15.15 0.61
C GLY A 128 12.29 16.47 -0.10
N SER A 129 13.15 17.32 0.49
CA SER A 129 13.57 18.55 -0.20
C SER A 129 14.29 18.22 -1.50
N SER A 130 14.21 19.12 -2.49
CA SER A 130 14.87 18.90 -3.79
C SER A 130 16.39 18.66 -3.63
N LYS A 131 17.00 19.36 -2.67
CA LYS A 131 18.41 19.22 -2.32
C LYS A 131 18.74 17.86 -1.69
N GLN A 132 17.91 17.38 -0.77
CA GLN A 132 18.08 16.05 -0.17
C GLN A 132 17.97 14.95 -1.23
N VAL A 133 16.91 14.98 -2.06
CA VAL A 133 16.72 14.00 -3.14
C VAL A 133 17.90 14.00 -4.12
N ARG A 134 18.40 15.18 -4.48
CA ARG A 134 19.61 15.31 -5.29
C ARG A 134 20.82 14.63 -4.64
N MET A 135 21.03 14.85 -3.33
CA MET A 135 22.14 14.26 -2.60
C MET A 135 22.06 12.74 -2.58
N ASP A 136 20.88 12.18 -2.34
CA ASP A 136 20.66 10.72 -2.31
C ASP A 136 20.95 10.08 -3.68
N VAL A 137 20.43 10.68 -4.75
CA VAL A 137 20.67 10.22 -6.13
C VAL A 137 22.14 10.31 -6.50
N ILE A 138 22.82 11.43 -6.21
CA ILE A 138 24.26 11.57 -6.50
C ILE A 138 25.08 10.57 -5.70
N LYS A 139 24.75 10.36 -4.42
CA LYS A 139 25.45 9.39 -3.57
C LYS A 139 25.40 7.98 -4.18
N GLN A 140 24.22 7.53 -4.62
CA GLN A 140 24.10 6.22 -5.25
C GLN A 140 24.74 6.18 -6.66
N PHE A 141 24.69 7.27 -7.41
CA PHE A 141 25.38 7.38 -8.69
C PHE A 141 26.89 7.18 -8.55
N GLU A 142 27.51 7.85 -7.57
CA GLU A 142 28.95 7.70 -7.33
C GLU A 142 29.32 6.30 -6.83
N GLN A 143 28.43 5.61 -6.11
CA GLN A 143 28.63 4.19 -5.75
C GLN A 143 28.67 3.29 -6.99
N ILE A 144 27.80 3.54 -7.99
CA ILE A 144 27.81 2.80 -9.25
C ILE A 144 29.11 3.09 -10.03
N VAL A 145 29.53 4.35 -10.11
CA VAL A 145 30.76 4.75 -10.79
C VAL A 145 32.00 4.15 -10.13
N ALA A 146 32.01 4.02 -8.80
CA ALA A 146 33.11 3.36 -8.08
C ALA A 146 33.24 1.86 -8.46
N CYS A 147 32.14 1.19 -8.75
CA CYS A 147 32.12 -0.20 -9.22
C CYS A 147 32.41 -0.31 -10.74
N ARG A 148 32.13 0.74 -11.52
CA ARG A 148 32.21 0.77 -13.00
C ARG A 148 32.91 2.04 -13.50
N PRO A 149 34.26 2.04 -13.60
CA PRO A 149 35.05 3.23 -13.90
C PRO A 149 35.02 3.67 -15.37
N GLU A 150 34.22 3.02 -16.23
CA GLU A 150 34.10 3.33 -17.66
C GLU A 150 33.35 4.65 -17.98
N LEU A 151 33.06 5.47 -16.97
CA LEU A 151 32.42 6.78 -17.11
C LEU A 151 33.45 7.90 -17.29
N GLU A 152 33.26 8.71 -18.33
CA GLU A 152 33.90 10.02 -18.48
C GLU A 152 32.87 11.13 -18.25
N LYS A 153 33.13 12.04 -17.31
CA LYS A 153 32.28 13.19 -17.02
C LYS A 153 32.84 14.44 -17.72
N LYS A 154 32.11 15.00 -18.69
CA LYS A 154 32.39 16.28 -19.35
C LYS A 154 31.39 17.34 -18.89
N LEU A 155 31.48 17.71 -17.61
CA LEU A 155 30.69 18.79 -17.01
C LEU A 155 31.30 20.17 -17.36
N GLY A 156 30.48 21.22 -17.36
CA GLY A 156 30.89 22.53 -17.84
C GLY A 156 31.19 22.56 -19.34
N CYS A 157 30.64 21.62 -20.12
CA CYS A 157 30.84 21.51 -21.57
C CYS A 157 29.47 21.56 -22.28
N LYS A 158 29.27 22.57 -23.14
CA LYS A 158 28.05 22.71 -23.93
C LYS A 158 28.22 21.96 -25.24
N VAL A 159 27.42 20.93 -25.48
CA VAL A 159 27.30 20.33 -26.81
C VAL A 159 26.64 21.35 -27.75
N THR A 160 27.29 21.63 -28.87
CA THR A 160 26.87 22.65 -29.85
C THR A 160 26.31 22.04 -31.11
N LYS A 161 26.70 20.81 -31.46
CA LYS A 161 26.26 20.13 -32.69
C LYS A 161 26.43 18.61 -32.62
N ILE A 162 25.53 17.88 -33.28
CA ILE A 162 25.64 16.44 -33.50
C ILE A 162 25.53 16.18 -35.00
N GLU A 163 26.49 15.46 -35.57
CA GLU A 163 26.49 15.06 -36.97
C GLU A 163 26.64 13.54 -37.07
N ARG A 164 25.94 12.93 -38.02
CA ARG A 164 26.12 11.51 -38.31
C ARG A 164 27.25 11.34 -39.32
N ASP A 165 28.20 10.47 -38.99
CA ASP A 165 29.35 10.10 -39.82
C ASP A 165 29.35 8.57 -40.00
N ASP A 166 28.79 8.09 -41.12
CA ASP A 166 28.53 6.67 -41.41
C ASP A 166 27.76 5.94 -40.29
N LYS A 167 28.47 5.11 -39.52
CA LYS A 167 27.94 4.27 -38.42
C LYS A 167 28.09 4.91 -37.04
N VAL A 168 28.74 6.07 -36.94
CA VAL A 168 29.01 6.78 -35.68
C VAL A 168 28.45 8.21 -35.72
N TYR A 169 28.44 8.85 -34.56
CA TYR A 169 28.04 10.23 -34.35
C TYR A 169 29.23 11.06 -33.91
N LYS A 170 29.46 12.16 -34.60
CA LYS A 170 30.39 13.22 -34.24
C LYS A 170 29.66 14.24 -33.36
N VAL A 171 30.12 14.42 -32.12
CA VAL A 171 29.54 15.33 -31.14
C VAL A 171 30.54 16.44 -30.86
N ALA A 172 30.19 17.66 -31.30
CA ALA A 172 30.98 18.87 -31.06
C ALA A 172 30.52 19.54 -29.76
N PHE A 173 31.47 20.01 -28.95
CA PHE A 173 31.18 20.65 -27.68
C PHE A 173 32.20 21.75 -27.39
N THR A 174 31.80 22.76 -26.62
CA THR A 174 32.68 23.83 -26.16
C THR A 174 32.75 23.84 -24.64
N ARG A 175 33.94 24.09 -24.08
CA ARG A 175 34.10 24.23 -22.63
C ARG A 175 33.63 25.62 -22.20
N ILE A 176 32.70 25.66 -21.26
CA ILE A 176 32.21 26.91 -20.67
C ILE A 176 33.25 27.37 -19.63
N GLY A 177 34.05 28.36 -20.01
CA GLY A 177 34.92 29.09 -19.08
C GLY A 177 34.12 30.04 -18.18
N SER A 178 34.75 30.55 -17.13
CA SER A 178 34.21 31.70 -16.40
C SER A 178 34.66 33.00 -17.09
N ALA A 179 33.94 34.10 -16.89
CA ALA A 179 34.35 35.41 -17.41
C ALA A 179 35.77 35.83 -16.93
N ALA A 180 36.24 35.25 -15.82
CA ALA A 180 37.58 35.48 -15.28
C ALA A 180 38.67 34.59 -15.90
N ASN A 181 38.31 33.45 -16.49
CA ASN A 181 39.21 32.48 -17.11
C ASN A 181 38.55 31.89 -18.37
N PRO A 182 38.60 32.59 -19.53
CA PRO A 182 38.17 32.03 -20.79
C PRO A 182 39.07 30.83 -21.13
N VAL A 183 38.45 29.69 -21.44
CA VAL A 183 39.16 28.49 -21.88
C VAL A 183 39.16 28.48 -23.40
N PRO A 184 40.28 28.13 -24.08
CA PRO A 184 40.29 27.95 -25.54
C PRO A 184 39.19 26.96 -25.97
N GLU A 185 38.61 27.17 -27.15
CA GLU A 185 37.67 26.20 -27.74
C GLU A 185 38.37 24.83 -27.85
N ASP A 186 37.80 23.82 -27.20
CA ASP A 186 38.23 22.43 -27.38
C ASP A 186 37.62 21.94 -28.69
N ASP A 187 38.32 22.21 -29.78
CA ASP A 187 37.90 21.88 -31.14
C ASP A 187 37.92 20.38 -31.45
N ASN A 188 38.14 19.51 -30.45
CA ASN A 188 38.20 18.07 -30.68
C ASN A 188 36.84 17.39 -30.44
N PRO A 189 36.05 17.10 -31.50
CA PRO A 189 34.78 16.42 -31.37
C PRO A 189 34.97 14.98 -30.86
N GLY A 190 33.99 14.49 -30.11
CA GLY A 190 33.95 13.07 -29.73
C GLY A 190 33.20 12.24 -30.78
N TYR A 191 33.60 10.97 -30.96
CA TYR A 191 32.92 10.02 -31.84
C TYR A 191 32.24 8.93 -31.01
N PHE A 192 30.98 8.63 -31.33
CA PHE A 192 30.10 7.78 -30.51
C PHE A 192 29.27 6.83 -31.37
N ASP A 193 29.11 5.58 -30.92
CA ASP A 193 28.25 4.61 -31.61
C ASP A 193 26.76 4.87 -31.35
N MET A 194 26.45 5.51 -30.23
CA MET A 194 25.09 5.76 -29.74
C MET A 194 25.04 7.08 -28.97
N VAL A 195 23.93 7.81 -29.10
CA VAL A 195 23.74 9.11 -28.46
C VAL A 195 22.38 9.20 -27.79
N PHE A 196 22.35 9.70 -26.56
CA PHE A 196 21.15 9.99 -25.79
C PHE A 196 21.04 11.50 -25.56
N LEU A 197 19.94 12.08 -26.02
CA LEU A 197 19.56 13.47 -25.76
C LEU A 197 18.66 13.53 -24.51
N ALA A 198 19.26 13.87 -23.37
CA ALA A 198 18.62 14.09 -22.08
C ALA A 198 18.69 15.57 -21.66
N ILE A 199 18.46 16.46 -22.64
CA ILE A 199 18.68 17.91 -22.55
C ILE A 199 17.61 18.66 -21.75
N GLY A 200 16.60 17.93 -21.25
CA GLY A 200 15.48 18.51 -20.51
C GLY A 200 14.62 19.43 -21.38
N PHE A 201 14.03 20.45 -20.76
CA PHE A 201 13.04 21.34 -21.38
C PHE A 201 13.37 22.83 -21.17
N GLY A 202 14.55 23.13 -20.65
CA GLY A 202 15.02 24.48 -20.36
C GLY A 202 14.60 25.02 -19.00
N VAL A 203 15.00 26.28 -18.77
CA VAL A 203 14.69 27.06 -17.57
C VAL A 203 13.73 28.19 -17.93
N GLU A 204 12.97 28.65 -16.94
CA GLU A 204 12.10 29.82 -17.11
C GLU A 204 12.93 31.07 -17.43
N PRO A 205 12.48 31.93 -18.37
CA PRO A 205 13.15 33.20 -18.64
C PRO A 205 13.15 34.08 -17.37
N LYS A 206 14.31 34.68 -17.04
CA LYS A 206 14.44 35.59 -15.87
C LYS A 206 13.50 36.80 -15.94
N GLN A 207 13.07 37.20 -17.13
CA GLN A 207 12.16 38.31 -17.39
C GLN A 207 11.08 37.88 -18.39
N ALA A 208 10.28 36.87 -18.03
CA ALA A 208 9.14 36.44 -18.85
C ALA A 208 8.06 37.52 -19.02
N ILE A 209 8.00 38.50 -18.10
CA ILE A 209 7.30 39.77 -18.26
C ILE A 209 8.38 40.86 -18.23
N ARG A 210 8.40 41.72 -19.25
CA ARG A 210 9.38 42.81 -19.35
C ARG A 210 9.28 43.70 -18.11
N GLY A 211 10.43 43.99 -17.49
CA GLY A 211 10.50 44.82 -16.28
C GLY A 211 10.28 44.05 -14.97
N VAL A 212 9.82 42.79 -15.01
CA VAL A 212 9.64 41.95 -13.81
C VAL A 212 10.74 40.90 -13.77
N ARG A 213 11.56 40.92 -12.70
CA ARG A 213 12.53 39.85 -12.45
C ARG A 213 11.83 38.72 -11.70
N SER A 214 11.82 37.54 -12.28
CA SER A 214 11.28 36.36 -11.60
C SER A 214 12.41 35.48 -11.07
N ALA A 215 12.34 35.17 -9.78
CA ALA A 215 13.20 34.15 -9.18
C ALA A 215 12.86 32.77 -9.76
N SER A 216 13.87 31.91 -9.88
CA SER A 216 13.71 30.55 -10.38
C SER A 216 12.80 29.75 -9.45
N TYR A 217 11.91 28.93 -10.03
CA TYR A 217 11.10 27.97 -9.28
C TYR A 217 11.94 27.08 -8.34
N TRP A 218 13.17 26.74 -8.76
CA TRP A 218 14.11 25.89 -8.03
C TRP A 218 15.04 26.65 -7.09
N SER A 219 14.69 27.87 -6.69
CA SER A 219 15.42 28.67 -5.71
C SER A 219 14.54 28.99 -4.51
N ASP A 220 15.13 29.10 -3.31
CA ASP A 220 14.38 29.47 -2.11
C ASP A 220 13.78 30.89 -2.21
N ALA A 221 14.43 31.79 -2.95
CA ALA A 221 13.91 33.11 -3.31
C ALA A 221 12.69 33.06 -4.25
N GLY A 222 12.44 31.91 -4.90
CA GLY A 222 11.26 31.69 -5.72
C GLY A 222 10.06 31.15 -4.94
N VAL A 223 10.16 31.02 -3.62
CA VAL A 223 9.05 30.66 -2.72
C VAL A 223 8.71 31.89 -1.88
N PRO A 224 7.44 32.37 -1.87
CA PRO A 224 7.03 33.52 -1.06
C PRO A 224 7.51 33.39 0.40
N GLY A 225 8.18 34.43 0.92
CA GLY A 225 8.75 34.43 2.27
C GLY A 225 7.71 34.69 3.37
N PRO A 226 8.03 34.45 4.65
CA PRO A 226 7.17 34.86 5.77
C PRO A 226 7.19 36.39 5.97
N GLU A 227 8.34 37.02 5.70
CA GLU A 227 8.61 38.45 5.91
C GLU A 227 8.01 39.32 4.79
N PHE A 228 6.94 40.05 5.12
CA PHE A 228 6.49 41.23 4.39
C PHE A 228 6.46 42.36 5.40
N ASP A 229 7.58 43.08 5.53
CA ASP A 229 7.82 44.13 6.52
C ASP A 229 6.58 45.03 6.74
N GLY A 230 5.88 44.79 7.85
CA GLY A 230 4.80 45.67 8.33
C GLY A 230 3.57 45.83 7.43
N ARG A 231 3.40 45.08 6.33
CA ARG A 231 2.21 45.19 5.46
C ARG A 231 1.08 44.28 5.98
N PRO A 232 -0.02 44.85 6.53
CA PRO A 232 -1.10 44.05 7.12
C PRO A 232 -2.00 43.34 6.09
N SER A 233 -1.83 43.62 4.79
CA SER A 233 -2.66 43.04 3.72
C SER A 233 -1.86 42.90 2.42
N PRO A 234 -0.93 41.94 2.34
CA PRO A 234 -0.05 41.81 1.19
C PRO A 234 -0.78 41.35 -0.07
N SER A 235 -0.40 41.91 -1.22
CA SER A 235 -0.98 41.67 -2.54
C SER A 235 -0.03 40.91 -3.45
N PHE A 236 -0.46 39.76 -3.94
CA PHE A 236 0.31 38.90 -4.84
C PHE A 236 -0.34 38.81 -6.21
N PHE A 237 0.48 38.91 -7.25
CA PHE A 237 0.08 38.62 -8.63
C PHE A 237 0.82 37.39 -9.14
N ILE A 238 0.08 36.32 -9.43
CA ILE A 238 0.62 35.07 -9.95
C ILE A 238 0.19 34.94 -11.42
N SER A 239 1.16 34.84 -12.33
CA SER A 239 0.92 34.65 -13.76
C SER A 239 1.28 33.24 -14.21
N GLY A 240 0.27 32.45 -14.55
CA GLY A 240 0.41 31.07 -15.04
C GLY A 240 -0.39 30.05 -14.24
N ASN A 241 -1.03 29.10 -14.93
CA ASN A 241 -1.86 28.04 -14.36
C ASN A 241 -1.32 26.62 -14.58
N GLY A 242 -0.02 26.48 -14.87
CA GLY A 242 0.69 25.20 -14.78
C GLY A 242 0.98 24.81 -13.33
N ASP A 243 1.45 23.58 -13.07
CA ASP A 243 1.69 23.08 -11.71
C ASP A 243 2.56 24.00 -10.84
N GLY A 244 3.63 24.58 -11.42
CA GLY A 244 4.46 25.54 -10.70
C GLY A 244 3.72 26.82 -10.28
N GLY A 245 2.82 27.32 -11.13
CA GLY A 245 1.99 28.50 -10.83
C GLY A 245 0.90 28.20 -9.81
N LEU A 246 0.27 27.02 -9.90
CA LEU A 246 -0.72 26.58 -8.93
C LEU A 246 -0.13 26.42 -7.53
N ILE A 247 1.06 25.82 -7.41
CA ILE A 247 1.74 25.70 -6.12
C ILE A 247 2.18 27.07 -5.59
N ASP A 248 2.65 27.98 -6.44
CA ASP A 248 3.05 29.32 -6.00
C ASP A 248 1.87 30.18 -5.55
N PHE A 249 0.70 29.96 -6.14
CA PHE A 249 -0.56 30.53 -5.64
C PHE A 249 -0.85 30.06 -4.21
N VAL A 250 -0.76 28.75 -3.95
CA VAL A 250 -0.97 28.19 -2.60
C VAL A 250 0.10 28.71 -1.63
N ALA A 251 1.35 28.83 -2.08
CA ALA A 251 2.44 29.36 -1.27
C ALA A 251 2.22 30.83 -0.90
N ALA A 252 1.78 31.67 -1.84
CA ALA A 252 1.46 33.07 -1.60
C ALA A 252 0.29 33.25 -0.62
N ALA A 253 -0.69 32.34 -0.67
CA ALA A 253 -1.83 32.34 0.23
C ALA A 253 -1.47 32.00 1.69
N SER A 254 -0.37 31.27 1.89
CA SER A 254 0.03 30.74 3.20
C SER A 254 0.95 31.69 3.98
N SER A 255 0.79 31.71 5.31
CA SER A 255 1.65 32.48 6.22
C SER A 255 3.02 31.83 6.41
N ASP A 256 3.07 30.49 6.45
CA ASP A 256 4.29 29.70 6.61
C ASP A 256 4.25 28.49 5.66
N PHE A 257 4.57 28.73 4.39
CA PHE A 257 4.48 27.70 3.37
C PHE A 257 5.58 26.63 3.52
N ASN A 258 5.16 25.42 3.90
CA ASN A 258 5.92 24.19 3.73
C ASN A 258 5.22 23.29 2.70
N HIS A 259 5.87 23.08 1.55
CA HIS A 259 5.26 22.33 0.44
C HIS A 259 4.76 20.95 0.87
N GLY A 260 5.56 20.16 1.61
CA GLY A 260 5.14 18.81 1.97
C GLY A 260 4.10 18.76 3.08
N THR A 261 4.17 19.63 4.08
CA THR A 261 3.12 19.71 5.09
C THR A 261 1.79 20.05 4.43
N MET A 262 1.80 20.98 3.47
CA MET A 262 0.62 21.36 2.70
C MET A 262 0.03 20.18 1.91
N LEU A 263 0.88 19.36 1.28
CA LEU A 263 0.42 18.17 0.56
C LEU A 263 -0.13 17.10 1.52
N SER A 264 0.57 16.83 2.63
CA SER A 264 0.12 15.88 3.67
C SER A 264 -1.23 16.27 4.25
N LEU A 265 -1.51 17.57 4.44
CA LEU A 265 -2.83 18.04 4.88
C LEU A 265 -3.97 17.63 3.95
N ILE A 266 -3.70 17.40 2.66
CA ILE A 266 -4.71 16.89 1.72
C ILE A 266 -4.64 15.36 1.67
N THR A 267 -3.45 14.80 1.45
CA THR A 267 -3.29 13.37 1.14
C THR A 267 -3.56 12.46 2.32
N GLU A 268 -3.27 12.93 3.53
CA GLU A 268 -3.41 12.20 4.80
C GLU A 268 -4.65 12.64 5.61
N ASN A 269 -5.49 13.54 5.07
CA ASN A 269 -6.73 13.94 5.73
C ASN A 269 -7.71 12.77 5.85
N LEU A 270 -8.44 12.72 6.96
CA LEU A 270 -9.49 11.73 7.16
C LEU A 270 -10.64 11.95 6.17
N ARG A 271 -11.37 10.87 5.84
CA ARG A 271 -12.58 10.91 4.98
C ARG A 271 -12.33 11.49 3.58
N MET A 272 -11.15 11.24 3.02
CA MET A 272 -10.79 11.67 1.66
C MET A 272 -11.32 10.76 0.56
N GLU A 273 -11.88 9.59 0.87
CA GLU A 273 -12.26 8.60 -0.15
C GLU A 273 -13.32 9.12 -1.12
N ALA A 274 -14.40 9.71 -0.60
CA ALA A 274 -15.43 10.32 -1.44
C ALA A 274 -14.87 11.46 -2.30
N VAL A 275 -13.92 12.24 -1.77
CA VAL A 275 -13.25 13.33 -2.51
C VAL A 275 -12.40 12.75 -3.64
N ARG A 276 -11.61 11.70 -3.37
CA ARG A 276 -10.76 11.04 -4.36
C ARG A 276 -11.59 10.46 -5.50
N SER A 277 -12.65 9.72 -5.18
CA SER A 277 -13.56 9.14 -6.18
C SER A 277 -14.21 10.21 -7.05
N ALA A 278 -14.78 11.25 -6.45
CA ALA A 278 -15.40 12.35 -7.19
C ALA A 278 -14.39 13.08 -8.11
N LEU A 279 -13.16 13.32 -7.64
CA LEU A 279 -12.11 13.92 -8.46
C LEU A 279 -11.71 13.05 -9.64
N GLN A 280 -11.59 11.73 -9.45
CA GLN A 280 -11.30 10.79 -10.54
C GLN A 280 -12.41 10.79 -11.58
N ASP A 281 -13.68 10.82 -11.14
CA ASP A 281 -14.84 10.84 -12.03
C ASP A 281 -14.95 12.15 -12.83
N ILE A 282 -14.66 13.30 -12.22
CA ILE A 282 -14.57 14.59 -12.92
C ILE A 282 -13.50 14.51 -14.02
N ASP A 283 -12.30 14.04 -13.66
CA ASP A 283 -11.16 13.96 -14.57
C ASP A 283 -11.40 12.94 -15.70
N LYS A 284 -12.13 11.85 -15.42
CA LYS A 284 -12.55 10.87 -16.41
C LYS A 284 -13.54 11.49 -17.41
N ARG A 285 -14.63 12.10 -16.91
CA ARG A 285 -15.62 12.78 -17.76
C ARG A 285 -14.98 13.87 -18.62
N ALA A 286 -14.08 14.66 -18.05
CA ALA A 286 -13.38 15.71 -18.78
C ALA A 286 -12.50 15.18 -19.93
N ARG A 287 -11.93 13.97 -19.81
CA ARG A 287 -11.15 13.31 -20.87
C ARG A 287 -12.02 12.63 -21.93
N GLU A 288 -13.25 12.27 -21.57
CA GLU A 288 -14.21 11.58 -22.45
C GLU A 288 -15.05 12.55 -23.30
N VAL A 289 -14.88 13.87 -23.12
CA VAL A 289 -15.53 14.89 -23.96
C VAL A 289 -15.17 14.68 -25.44
N GLU A 290 -16.20 14.56 -26.28
CA GLU A 290 -16.02 14.30 -27.71
C GLU A 290 -15.39 15.50 -28.44
N PRO A 291 -14.58 15.26 -29.50
CA PRO A 291 -14.06 16.34 -30.33
C PRO A 291 -15.18 17.25 -30.84
N GLY A 292 -15.08 18.56 -30.56
CA GLY A 292 -16.05 19.57 -30.99
C GLY A 292 -17.11 19.95 -29.94
N GLN A 293 -17.19 19.24 -28.82
CA GLN A 293 -17.96 19.68 -27.65
C GLN A 293 -17.14 20.67 -26.80
N PRO A 294 -17.80 21.60 -26.07
CA PRO A 294 -17.10 22.47 -25.15
C PRO A 294 -16.43 21.64 -24.03
N PRO A 295 -15.20 21.98 -23.61
CA PRO A 295 -14.52 21.27 -22.53
C PRO A 295 -15.32 21.39 -21.22
N LEU A 296 -15.27 20.33 -20.39
CA LEU A 296 -15.88 20.36 -19.06
C LEU A 296 -15.30 21.50 -18.23
N ASP A 297 -16.17 22.33 -17.64
CA ASP A 297 -15.75 23.34 -16.67
C ASP A 297 -15.39 22.67 -15.34
N LEU A 298 -14.09 22.42 -15.16
CA LEU A 298 -13.55 21.81 -13.96
C LEU A 298 -13.83 22.62 -12.70
N TRP A 299 -13.88 23.96 -12.78
CA TRP A 299 -14.17 24.79 -11.62
C TRP A 299 -15.61 24.59 -11.16
N ALA A 300 -16.57 24.67 -12.09
CA ALA A 300 -17.99 24.46 -11.80
C ALA A 300 -18.28 23.04 -11.27
N ALA A 301 -17.57 22.02 -11.78
CA ALA A 301 -17.65 20.67 -11.25
C ALA A 301 -17.13 20.58 -9.80
N TYR A 302 -16.02 21.27 -9.49
CA TYR A 302 -15.48 21.32 -8.12
C TYR A 302 -16.43 22.04 -7.15
N GLU A 303 -17.12 23.10 -7.59
CA GLU A 303 -18.17 23.78 -6.80
C GLU A 303 -19.31 22.83 -6.43
N THR A 304 -19.77 22.04 -7.39
CA THR A 304 -20.96 21.21 -7.23
C THR A 304 -20.66 19.92 -6.45
N GLU A 305 -19.55 19.25 -6.79
CA GLU A 305 -19.29 17.86 -6.36
C GLU A 305 -18.22 17.77 -5.27
N ILE A 306 -17.23 18.67 -5.27
CA ILE A 306 -16.09 18.61 -4.34
C ILE A 306 -16.30 19.48 -3.12
N HIS A 307 -16.86 20.69 -3.28
CA HIS A 307 -17.01 21.66 -2.20
C HIS A 307 -17.74 21.11 -0.95
N PRO A 308 -18.88 20.42 -1.08
CA PRO A 308 -19.58 19.87 0.08
C PRO A 308 -18.70 18.88 0.85
N LEU A 309 -17.99 18.01 0.13
CA LEU A 309 -17.15 16.96 0.72
C LEU A 309 -15.95 17.52 1.50
N ILE A 310 -15.25 18.52 0.93
CA ILE A 310 -14.08 19.14 1.59
C ILE A 310 -14.46 20.08 2.74
N ARG A 311 -15.71 20.56 2.76
CA ARG A 311 -16.26 21.31 3.88
C ARG A 311 -16.58 20.35 5.03
N ASP A 312 -17.28 19.26 4.72
CA ASP A 312 -17.72 18.28 5.72
C ASP A 312 -16.55 17.51 6.36
N ASN A 313 -15.46 17.29 5.62
CA ASN A 313 -14.25 16.67 6.16
C ASN A 313 -13.29 17.66 6.84
N GLY A 314 -13.64 18.95 6.94
CA GLY A 314 -12.88 19.98 7.64
C GLY A 314 -11.64 20.51 6.92
N LEU A 315 -11.34 20.09 5.69
CA LEU A 315 -10.14 20.49 4.96
C LEU A 315 -10.07 22.01 4.70
N VAL A 316 -11.21 22.63 4.36
CA VAL A 316 -11.28 24.10 4.17
C VAL A 316 -10.88 24.84 5.45
N HIS A 317 -11.36 24.37 6.60
CA HIS A 317 -11.03 24.97 7.88
C HIS A 317 -9.54 24.87 8.21
N GLN A 318 -8.91 23.72 7.93
CA GLN A 318 -7.48 23.52 8.16
C GLN A 318 -6.63 24.50 7.31
N PHE A 319 -6.99 24.70 6.04
CA PHE A 319 -6.32 25.68 5.17
C PHE A 319 -6.52 27.11 5.66
N ARG A 320 -7.74 27.44 6.11
CA ARG A 320 -8.06 28.77 6.65
C ARG A 320 -7.14 29.15 7.81
N MET A 321 -6.80 28.20 8.69
CA MET A 321 -5.91 28.42 9.83
C MET A 321 -4.45 28.71 9.42
N GLN A 322 -4.07 28.42 8.18
CA GLN A 322 -2.71 28.60 7.65
C GLN A 322 -2.61 29.77 6.66
N MET A 323 -3.71 30.49 6.43
CA MET A 323 -3.71 31.62 5.52
C MET A 323 -2.99 32.82 6.11
N ARG A 324 -2.34 33.57 5.23
CA ARG A 324 -1.76 34.86 5.58
C ARG A 324 -2.86 35.88 5.88
N PRO A 325 -2.76 36.62 7.01
CA PRO A 325 -3.74 37.65 7.35
C PRO A 325 -3.85 38.73 6.26
N GLY A 326 -5.08 39.08 5.88
CA GLY A 326 -5.35 40.18 4.95
C GLY A 326 -4.91 39.95 3.50
N VAL A 327 -4.52 38.72 3.15
CA VAL A 327 -3.91 38.42 1.84
C VAL A 327 -4.83 38.75 0.67
N ARG A 328 -4.25 39.33 -0.38
CA ARG A 328 -4.92 39.62 -1.65
C ARG A 328 -4.21 38.86 -2.76
N LEU A 329 -4.94 37.99 -3.44
CA LEU A 329 -4.41 37.07 -4.43
C LEU A 329 -5.03 37.36 -5.80
N VAL A 330 -4.19 37.64 -6.79
CA VAL A 330 -4.58 37.72 -8.19
C VAL A 330 -3.96 36.56 -8.95
N LEU A 331 -4.79 35.67 -9.50
CA LEU A 331 -4.35 34.61 -10.40
C LEU A 331 -4.65 35.01 -11.84
N GLN A 332 -3.60 35.26 -12.62
CA GLN A 332 -3.68 35.57 -14.04
C GLN A 332 -3.41 34.34 -14.89
N THR A 333 -4.30 34.12 -15.85
CA THR A 333 -4.26 33.02 -16.80
C THR A 333 -4.40 33.53 -18.24
N ARG A 334 -3.95 32.75 -19.23
CA ARG A 334 -4.15 33.10 -20.64
C ARG A 334 -5.57 32.83 -21.11
N GLU A 335 -6.15 31.75 -20.60
CA GLU A 335 -7.49 31.26 -20.94
C GLU A 335 -8.48 31.60 -19.83
N LYS A 336 -9.78 31.44 -20.08
CA LYS A 336 -10.81 31.71 -19.07
C LYS A 336 -10.82 30.67 -17.95
N GLN A 337 -10.19 29.53 -18.16
CA GLN A 337 -10.18 28.41 -17.23
C GLN A 337 -9.01 28.54 -16.25
N ILE A 338 -9.31 28.41 -14.96
CA ILE A 338 -8.28 28.32 -13.91
C ILE A 338 -7.55 26.97 -14.01
N PHE A 339 -8.30 25.89 -14.23
CA PHE A 339 -7.78 24.52 -14.22
C PHE A 339 -7.68 23.92 -15.62
N SER A 340 -6.66 23.10 -15.82
CA SER A 340 -6.44 22.29 -17.02
C SER A 340 -6.21 20.83 -16.63
N LEU A 341 -6.53 19.90 -17.54
CA LEU A 341 -6.22 18.48 -17.37
C LEU A 341 -4.72 18.18 -17.44
N ASP A 342 -3.92 19.12 -17.93
CA ASP A 342 -2.46 19.00 -17.98
C ASP A 342 -1.79 19.23 -16.61
N THR A 343 -2.52 19.69 -15.57
CA THR A 343 -1.99 19.88 -14.21
C THR A 343 -2.44 18.81 -13.23
N ALA A 344 -1.65 18.61 -12.17
CA ALA A 344 -1.94 17.64 -11.13
C ALA A 344 -3.26 17.94 -10.40
N VAL A 345 -4.09 16.90 -10.25
CA VAL A 345 -5.37 16.99 -9.51
C VAL A 345 -5.12 17.51 -8.09
N LEU A 346 -4.05 17.05 -7.44
CA LEU A 346 -3.67 17.50 -6.10
C LEU A 346 -3.42 19.03 -6.05
N ASN A 347 -2.71 19.58 -7.05
CA ASN A 347 -2.44 21.01 -7.12
C ASN A 347 -3.70 21.81 -7.43
N ARG A 348 -4.57 21.30 -8.30
CA ARG A 348 -5.90 21.89 -8.56
C ARG A 348 -6.75 21.92 -7.29
N LEU A 349 -6.79 20.81 -6.54
CA LEU A 349 -7.50 20.74 -5.27
C LEU A 349 -6.92 21.70 -4.24
N ALA A 350 -5.60 21.77 -4.09
CA ALA A 350 -4.94 22.70 -3.16
C ALA A 350 -5.32 24.15 -3.46
N VAL A 351 -5.25 24.58 -4.72
CA VAL A 351 -5.69 25.91 -5.16
C VAL A 351 -7.16 26.14 -4.85
N TYR A 352 -8.01 25.16 -5.16
CA TYR A 352 -9.44 25.26 -4.92
C TYR A 352 -9.75 25.45 -3.42
N VAL A 353 -9.16 24.62 -2.55
CA VAL A 353 -9.32 24.71 -1.09
C VAL A 353 -8.78 26.06 -0.59
N SER A 354 -7.61 26.52 -1.07
CA SER A 354 -7.06 27.84 -0.71
C SER A 354 -8.00 28.99 -1.09
N VAL A 355 -8.66 28.93 -2.26
CA VAL A 355 -9.66 29.94 -2.66
C VAL A 355 -10.87 29.90 -1.74
N LYS A 356 -11.38 28.70 -1.40
CA LYS A 356 -12.51 28.57 -0.48
C LYS A 356 -12.19 29.08 0.92
N ALA A 357 -11.03 28.72 1.45
CA ALA A 357 -10.55 29.26 2.72
C ALA A 357 -10.38 30.79 2.68
N CYS A 358 -9.93 31.35 1.55
CA CYS A 358 -9.82 32.80 1.33
C CYS A 358 -11.18 33.48 1.44
N GLN A 359 -12.21 32.90 0.82
CA GLN A 359 -13.55 33.47 0.74
C GLN A 359 -14.30 33.44 2.08
N GLU A 360 -13.92 32.57 3.02
CA GLU A 360 -14.51 32.54 4.38
C GLU A 360 -14.05 33.70 5.28
N ILE A 361 -12.99 34.43 4.90
CA ILE A 361 -12.45 35.54 5.68
C ILE A 361 -12.67 36.84 4.91
N GLY A 362 -13.59 37.69 5.38
CA GLY A 362 -13.96 38.93 4.69
C GLY A 362 -12.83 39.95 4.47
N ALA A 363 -11.71 39.83 5.21
CA ALA A 363 -10.53 40.66 5.02
C ALA A 363 -9.60 40.18 3.88
N HIS A 364 -9.80 38.97 3.37
CA HIS A 364 -8.99 38.39 2.29
C HIS A 364 -9.66 38.63 0.93
N ILE A 365 -8.86 38.69 -0.13
CA ILE A 365 -9.37 38.92 -1.49
C ILE A 365 -8.76 37.88 -2.43
N PHE A 366 -9.60 37.24 -3.23
CA PHE A 366 -9.19 36.44 -4.38
C PHE A 366 -9.81 37.00 -5.65
N LYS A 367 -9.00 37.17 -6.70
CA LYS A 367 -9.45 37.56 -8.04
C LYS A 367 -8.77 36.68 -9.08
N HIS A 368 -9.58 36.03 -9.92
CA HIS A 368 -9.10 35.41 -11.15
C HIS A 368 -9.27 36.39 -12.31
N ILE A 369 -8.24 36.50 -13.16
CA ILE A 369 -8.28 37.28 -14.38
C ILE A 369 -7.74 36.45 -15.55
N HIS A 370 -8.24 36.74 -16.75
CA HIS A 370 -7.71 36.18 -17.98
C HIS A 370 -7.34 37.29 -18.96
N CYS A 371 -6.11 37.27 -19.47
CA CYS A 371 -5.64 38.21 -20.49
C CYS A 371 -4.47 37.61 -21.29
N GLY A 372 -4.30 38.04 -22.54
CA GLY A 372 -3.26 37.53 -23.42
C GLY A 372 -1.87 38.09 -23.09
N GLU A 373 -1.79 39.39 -22.85
CA GLU A 373 -0.54 40.12 -22.58
C GLU A 373 -0.58 40.80 -21.20
N VAL A 374 0.58 40.79 -20.53
CA VAL A 374 0.82 41.49 -19.26
C VAL A 374 2.15 42.22 -19.39
N THR A 375 2.16 43.52 -19.11
CA THR A 375 3.36 44.35 -19.09
C THR A 375 3.47 45.08 -17.76
N SER A 376 4.70 45.29 -17.25
CA SER A 376 4.92 46.15 -16.10
C SER A 376 5.18 47.58 -16.56
N THR A 377 4.50 48.55 -15.96
CA THR A 377 4.68 50.00 -16.21
C THR A 377 5.58 50.66 -15.17
N ILE A 378 5.59 50.17 -13.93
CA ILE A 378 6.45 50.64 -12.83
C ILE A 378 6.91 49.43 -12.00
N SER A 379 8.21 49.40 -11.68
CA SER A 379 8.81 48.52 -10.68
C SER A 379 9.77 49.38 -9.86
N ASP A 380 9.35 49.76 -8.67
CA ASP A 380 10.19 50.42 -7.66
C ASP A 380 10.29 49.51 -6.41
N ASP A 381 10.93 49.99 -5.36
CA ASP A 381 11.07 49.25 -4.10
C ASP A 381 9.72 49.13 -3.34
N ASP A 382 8.65 49.81 -3.79
CA ASP A 382 7.35 49.85 -3.12
C ASP A 382 6.31 48.88 -3.73
N GLY A 383 6.51 48.37 -4.94
CA GLY A 383 5.69 47.31 -5.55
C GLY A 383 5.70 47.29 -7.09
N TYR A 384 4.66 46.70 -7.67
CA TYR A 384 4.48 46.54 -9.11
C TYR A 384 3.14 47.09 -9.58
N LEU A 385 3.15 47.80 -10.70
CA LEU A 385 1.94 48.16 -11.45
C LEU A 385 1.93 47.40 -12.78
N LEU A 386 0.93 46.51 -12.92
CA LEU A 386 0.80 45.62 -14.07
C LEU A 386 -0.37 46.04 -14.94
N ASN A 387 -0.09 46.32 -16.22
CA ASN A 387 -1.13 46.53 -17.21
C ASN A 387 -1.53 45.17 -17.80
N CYS A 388 -2.79 44.80 -17.58
CA CYS A 388 -3.39 43.58 -18.10
C CYS A 388 -4.37 43.95 -19.22
N ASP A 389 -4.10 43.46 -20.42
CA ASP A 389 -4.91 43.78 -21.60
C ASP A 389 -6.41 43.50 -21.36
N GLY A 390 -7.24 44.49 -21.69
CA GLY A 390 -8.70 44.45 -21.50
C GLY A 390 -9.22 44.50 -20.05
N ILE A 391 -8.34 44.49 -19.04
CA ILE A 391 -8.72 44.50 -17.61
C ILE A 391 -8.34 45.82 -16.94
N GLY A 392 -7.25 46.46 -17.37
CA GLY A 392 -6.69 47.67 -16.79
C GLY A 392 -5.51 47.40 -15.86
N GLU A 393 -5.18 48.38 -15.03
CA GLU A 393 -4.01 48.33 -14.14
C GLU A 393 -4.30 47.58 -12.84
N ILE A 394 -3.33 46.75 -12.42
CA ILE A 394 -3.39 45.95 -11.19
C ILE A 394 -2.11 46.19 -10.39
N ALA A 395 -2.26 46.65 -9.16
CA ALA A 395 -1.17 46.82 -8.21
C ALA A 395 -0.92 45.52 -7.43
N ALA A 396 0.35 45.17 -7.26
CA ALA A 396 0.78 44.03 -6.46
C ALA A 396 2.09 44.35 -5.72
N ASP A 397 2.23 43.81 -4.51
CA ASP A 397 3.48 43.92 -3.74
C ASP A 397 4.52 42.95 -4.30
N GLU A 398 4.09 41.76 -4.72
CA GLU A 398 4.96 40.75 -5.32
C GLU A 398 4.34 40.14 -6.59
N VAL A 399 5.19 39.90 -7.59
CA VAL A 399 4.80 39.31 -8.87
C VAL A 399 5.57 38.02 -9.13
N ILE A 400 4.83 36.92 -9.27
CA ILE A 400 5.37 35.58 -9.54
C ILE A 400 4.96 35.16 -10.95
N VAL A 401 5.93 34.79 -11.79
CA VAL A 401 5.68 34.46 -13.20
C VAL A 401 6.09 33.03 -13.48
N ARG A 402 5.10 32.17 -13.80
CA ARG A 402 5.24 30.74 -14.09
C ARG A 402 4.62 30.39 -15.45
N ARG A 403 5.19 30.99 -16.50
CA ARG A 403 4.76 30.80 -17.90
C ARG A 403 5.48 29.65 -18.61
N GLY A 404 6.28 28.89 -17.86
CA GLY A 404 7.03 27.75 -18.36
C GLY A 404 8.37 28.11 -19.01
N PRO A 405 9.18 27.09 -19.31
CA PRO A 405 10.54 27.23 -19.83
C PRO A 405 10.58 27.45 -21.35
N ASN A 406 11.66 28.05 -21.84
CA ASN A 406 11.89 28.20 -23.29
C ASN A 406 12.41 26.89 -23.90
N ARG A 407 11.47 26.03 -24.31
CA ARG A 407 11.76 24.69 -24.87
C ARG A 407 12.52 24.76 -26.19
N ASP A 408 12.19 25.72 -27.04
CA ASP A 408 12.77 25.82 -28.38
C ASP A 408 14.24 26.21 -28.32
N ALA A 409 14.61 27.12 -27.41
CA ALA A 409 16.00 27.52 -27.20
C ALA A 409 16.93 26.36 -26.77
N VAL A 410 16.40 25.35 -26.08
CA VAL A 410 17.20 24.17 -25.68
C VAL A 410 17.33 23.15 -26.80
N ARG A 411 16.34 23.09 -27.71
CA ARG A 411 16.32 22.15 -28.85
C ARG A 411 17.08 22.66 -30.05
N GLU A 412 17.19 23.99 -30.20
CA GLU A 412 17.80 24.66 -31.35
C GLU A 412 19.17 24.07 -31.76
N PRO A 413 20.12 23.79 -30.84
CA PRO A 413 21.43 23.23 -31.22
C PRO A 413 21.38 21.81 -31.83
N PHE A 414 20.25 21.13 -31.68
CA PHE A 414 20.04 19.74 -32.11
C PHE A 414 18.97 19.63 -33.21
N GLN A 415 18.49 20.76 -33.74
CA GLN A 415 17.38 20.78 -34.69
C GLN A 415 17.70 19.96 -35.95
N ASN A 416 18.97 19.95 -36.38
CA ASN A 416 19.44 19.17 -37.52
C ASN A 416 19.20 17.66 -37.38
N VAL A 417 19.20 17.12 -36.16
CA VAL A 417 18.88 15.71 -35.88
C VAL A 417 17.45 15.53 -35.36
N LEU A 418 16.80 16.56 -34.81
CA LEU A 418 15.46 16.47 -34.21
C LEU A 418 14.31 16.79 -35.17
N ASN A 419 14.56 17.24 -36.40
CA ASN A 419 13.54 17.75 -37.33
C ASN A 419 12.27 16.87 -37.44
N ALA A 420 12.42 15.55 -37.60
CA ALA A 420 11.28 14.63 -37.74
C ALA A 420 10.78 14.04 -36.40
N TYR A 421 11.54 14.23 -35.31
CA TYR A 421 11.25 13.58 -34.03
C TYR A 421 9.98 14.13 -33.38
N GLY A 422 9.76 15.45 -33.41
CA GLY A 422 8.62 16.09 -32.73
C GLY A 422 7.26 15.52 -33.20
N GLU A 423 7.07 15.40 -34.51
CA GLU A 423 5.83 14.86 -35.10
C GLU A 423 5.70 13.35 -34.89
N ALA A 424 6.79 12.59 -35.02
CA ALA A 424 6.80 11.16 -34.76
C ALA A 424 6.45 10.86 -33.29
N HIS A 425 7.06 11.59 -32.36
CA HIS A 425 6.82 11.45 -30.93
C HIS A 425 5.40 11.89 -30.56
N ALA A 426 4.85 12.95 -31.18
CA ALA A 426 3.46 13.36 -30.96
C ALA A 426 2.46 12.26 -31.39
N ARG A 427 2.70 11.59 -32.53
CA ARG A 427 1.90 10.44 -32.96
C ARG A 427 2.03 9.26 -32.00
N TRP A 428 3.23 9.01 -31.48
CA TRP A 428 3.46 7.99 -30.46
C TRP A 428 2.69 8.29 -29.17
N LEU A 429 2.76 9.53 -28.66
CA LEU A 429 1.98 9.96 -27.49
C LEU A 429 0.47 9.78 -27.71
N ALA A 430 -0.04 10.14 -28.88
CA ALA A 430 -1.46 9.97 -29.22
C ALA A 430 -1.91 8.50 -29.24
N ARG A 431 -1.01 7.57 -29.63
CA ARG A 431 -1.28 6.13 -29.65
C ARG A 431 -1.39 5.53 -28.25
N TYR A 432 -0.52 5.91 -27.32
CA TYR A 432 -0.45 5.31 -25.98
C TYR A 432 -1.15 6.13 -24.88
N LYS A 433 -1.60 7.36 -25.20
CA LYS A 433 -2.47 8.22 -24.36
C LYS A 433 -1.98 8.29 -22.90
N ASN A 434 -2.79 7.80 -21.96
CA ASN A 434 -2.54 7.90 -20.52
C ASN A 434 -1.30 7.10 -20.07
N MET A 435 -0.86 6.09 -20.84
CA MET A 435 0.29 5.26 -20.50
C MET A 435 1.62 6.03 -20.56
N THR A 436 1.66 7.18 -21.22
CA THR A 436 2.88 7.99 -21.41
C THR A 436 2.96 9.20 -20.49
N VAL A 437 1.86 9.52 -19.79
CA VAL A 437 1.73 10.74 -18.98
C VAL A 437 2.54 10.64 -17.69
N VAL A 438 2.44 9.52 -16.96
CA VAL A 438 3.33 9.19 -15.85
C VAL A 438 3.84 7.77 -16.04
N PRO A 439 5.03 7.59 -16.63
CA PRO A 439 5.57 6.27 -16.91
C PRO A 439 6.02 5.60 -15.61
N GLY A 440 5.51 4.39 -15.37
CA GLY A 440 6.04 3.46 -14.38
C GLY A 440 7.11 2.55 -14.98
N LEU A 441 7.98 2.00 -14.13
CA LEU A 441 8.96 0.99 -14.53
C LEU A 441 8.32 -0.41 -14.50
N SER A 442 8.44 -1.17 -15.59
CA SER A 442 7.96 -2.57 -15.64
C SER A 442 8.72 -3.47 -14.66
N GLN A 443 8.09 -4.54 -14.19
CA GLN A 443 8.74 -5.51 -13.29
C GLN A 443 9.97 -6.16 -13.93
N ASP A 444 9.93 -6.49 -15.22
CA ASP A 444 11.10 -7.05 -15.94
C ASP A 444 12.30 -6.11 -15.90
N ALA A 445 12.10 -4.83 -16.21
CA ALA A 445 13.14 -3.80 -16.12
C ALA A 445 13.65 -3.64 -14.69
N ARG A 446 12.77 -3.69 -13.68
CA ARG A 446 13.17 -3.64 -12.26
C ARG A 446 14.07 -4.81 -11.92
N SER A 447 13.63 -6.05 -12.17
CA SER A 447 14.40 -7.27 -11.87
C SER A 447 15.72 -7.31 -12.64
N PHE A 448 15.75 -6.81 -13.88
CA PHE A 448 16.97 -6.68 -14.68
C PHE A 448 18.00 -5.80 -13.98
N PHE A 449 17.63 -4.58 -13.56
CA PHE A 449 18.56 -3.67 -12.91
C PHE A 449 18.94 -4.10 -11.49
N GLU A 450 18.03 -4.69 -10.73
CA GLU A 450 18.36 -5.28 -9.43
C GLU A 450 19.40 -6.40 -9.56
N LYS A 451 19.26 -7.25 -10.59
CA LYS A 451 20.26 -8.27 -10.89
C LYS A 451 21.62 -7.65 -11.24
N LEU A 452 21.65 -6.65 -12.12
CA LEU A 452 22.90 -5.97 -12.50
C LEU A 452 23.58 -5.27 -11.31
N CYS A 453 22.82 -4.63 -10.43
CA CYS A 453 23.35 -4.03 -9.21
C CYS A 453 23.99 -5.09 -8.30
N ARG A 454 23.32 -6.24 -8.09
CA ARG A 454 23.87 -7.36 -7.32
C ARG A 454 25.16 -7.89 -7.94
N ASP A 455 25.15 -8.15 -9.24
CA ASP A 455 26.30 -8.72 -9.97
C ASP A 455 27.51 -7.76 -9.96
N ALA A 456 27.27 -6.45 -9.99
CA ALA A 456 28.31 -5.42 -9.94
C ALA A 456 28.75 -5.04 -8.50
N GLY A 457 28.15 -5.64 -7.47
CA GLY A 457 28.45 -5.33 -6.06
C GLY A 457 28.04 -3.91 -5.64
N VAL A 458 27.05 -3.32 -6.33
CA VAL A 458 26.50 -2.00 -5.96
C VAL A 458 25.68 -2.16 -4.68
N PRO A 459 25.96 -1.37 -3.62
CA PRO A 459 25.17 -1.43 -2.40
C PRO A 459 23.69 -1.13 -2.66
N PRO A 460 22.75 -1.80 -1.96
CA PRO A 460 21.33 -1.48 -2.05
C PRO A 460 21.09 -0.04 -1.58
N SER A 461 19.95 0.56 -1.96
CA SER A 461 19.66 1.94 -1.56
C SER A 461 19.63 2.10 -0.03
N PRO A 462 19.96 3.30 0.52
CA PRO A 462 19.90 3.52 1.97
C PRO A 462 18.56 3.13 2.60
N ARG A 463 17.46 3.29 1.85
CA ARG A 463 16.11 2.86 2.26
C ARG A 463 16.05 1.34 2.47
N ILE A 464 16.52 0.55 1.50
CA ILE A 464 16.53 -0.92 1.59
C ILE A 464 17.47 -1.38 2.71
N GLN A 465 18.63 -0.74 2.86
CA GLN A 465 19.56 -1.02 3.96
C GLN A 465 18.90 -0.82 5.33
N ASN A 466 18.08 0.24 5.46
CA ASN A 466 17.37 0.57 6.70
C ASN A 466 16.07 -0.23 6.90
N ALA A 467 15.58 -0.96 5.89
CA ALA A 467 14.32 -1.68 5.96
C ALA A 467 14.33 -2.80 7.03
N ALA A 468 15.48 -3.44 7.27
CA ALA A 468 15.64 -4.49 8.28
C ALA A 468 15.42 -3.99 9.73
N ILE A 469 15.50 -2.68 9.97
CA ILE A 469 15.36 -2.04 11.29
C ILE A 469 13.95 -1.42 11.44
N ARG A 470 13.18 -1.29 10.35
CA ARG A 470 11.82 -0.70 10.36
C ARG A 470 10.75 -1.77 10.51
N ALA A 471 9.58 -1.36 11.01
CA ALA A 471 8.42 -2.24 11.04
C ALA A 471 8.06 -2.70 9.62
N ARG A 472 7.72 -3.98 9.44
CA ARG A 472 7.26 -4.50 8.14
C ARG A 472 5.83 -4.04 7.91
N ARG A 473 5.67 -3.06 7.03
CA ARG A 473 4.39 -2.44 6.70
C ARG A 473 3.77 -3.08 5.47
N PHE A 474 2.47 -3.32 5.52
CA PHE A 474 1.66 -3.73 4.38
C PHE A 474 0.28 -3.08 4.46
N LYS A 475 -0.37 -2.96 3.31
CA LYS A 475 -1.58 -2.19 3.14
C LYS A 475 -2.63 -3.01 2.40
N MET A 476 -3.87 -2.82 2.80
CA MET A 476 -5.03 -3.33 2.08
C MET A 476 -5.98 -2.18 1.80
N THR A 477 -6.43 -2.08 0.55
CA THR A 477 -7.40 -1.07 0.12
C THR A 477 -8.42 -1.72 -0.78
N ARG A 478 -9.71 -1.45 -0.55
CA ARG A 478 -10.78 -1.97 -1.37
C ARG A 478 -10.78 -1.26 -2.72
N ASP A 479 -10.88 -2.04 -3.79
CA ASP A 479 -11.10 -1.55 -5.14
C ASP A 479 -12.26 -2.34 -5.77
N GLY A 480 -13.48 -1.80 -5.64
CA GLY A 480 -14.70 -2.47 -6.07
C GLY A 480 -14.96 -3.79 -5.34
N THR A 481 -14.88 -4.91 -6.06
CA THR A 481 -15.00 -6.28 -5.53
C THR A 481 -13.66 -6.93 -5.18
N ASN A 482 -12.57 -6.21 -5.43
CA ASN A 482 -11.21 -6.66 -5.17
C ASN A 482 -10.62 -5.94 -3.96
N ILE A 483 -9.50 -6.47 -3.50
CA ILE A 483 -8.63 -5.84 -2.53
C ILE A 483 -7.26 -5.65 -3.17
N HIS A 484 -6.82 -4.41 -3.17
CA HIS A 484 -5.48 -3.99 -3.54
C HIS A 484 -4.57 -4.22 -2.33
N TRP A 485 -3.61 -5.14 -2.48
CA TRP A 485 -2.67 -5.54 -1.46
C TRP A 485 -1.27 -5.08 -1.83
N THR A 486 -0.62 -4.31 -0.96
CA THR A 486 0.72 -3.79 -1.18
C THR A 486 1.61 -3.85 0.06
N GLY A 487 2.93 -3.80 -0.14
CA GLY A 487 3.93 -3.65 0.92
C GLY A 487 4.73 -4.91 1.21
N ALA A 488 5.44 -4.89 2.33
CA ALA A 488 6.55 -5.80 2.62
C ALA A 488 6.14 -7.21 3.10
N VAL A 489 4.83 -7.51 3.17
CA VAL A 489 4.32 -8.80 3.62
C VAL A 489 3.46 -9.39 2.51
N ALA A 490 3.97 -10.42 1.84
CA ALA A 490 3.21 -11.17 0.85
C ALA A 490 2.08 -11.97 1.54
N LYS A 491 0.99 -12.26 0.81
CA LYS A 491 -0.13 -13.04 1.33
C LYS A 491 0.28 -14.42 1.86
N THR A 492 1.29 -15.04 1.25
CA THR A 492 1.83 -16.36 1.65
C THR A 492 2.67 -16.30 2.92
N ASP A 493 3.12 -15.12 3.31
CA ASP A 493 3.95 -14.91 4.50
C ASP A 493 3.14 -14.38 5.69
N LEU A 494 1.82 -14.21 5.53
CA LEU A 494 0.97 -13.61 6.56
C LEU A 494 1.04 -14.37 7.89
N ALA A 495 1.15 -15.70 7.86
CA ALA A 495 1.28 -16.51 9.07
C ALA A 495 2.62 -16.28 9.81
N GLN A 496 3.65 -15.73 9.16
CA GLN A 496 4.93 -15.39 9.82
C GLN A 496 4.76 -14.27 10.86
N ILE A 497 3.70 -13.46 10.75
CA ILE A 497 3.34 -12.44 11.75
C ILE A 497 3.13 -13.07 13.13
N TRP A 498 2.69 -14.33 13.18
CA TRP A 498 2.50 -15.08 14.42
C TRP A 498 3.75 -15.80 14.93
N SER A 499 4.79 -15.92 14.10
CA SER A 499 5.99 -16.72 14.42
C SER A 499 7.24 -15.90 14.68
N THR A 500 7.20 -14.61 14.39
CA THR A 500 8.38 -13.73 14.43
C THR A 500 8.21 -12.66 15.51
N SER A 501 9.33 -12.20 16.07
CA SER A 501 9.35 -11.08 17.01
C SER A 501 9.38 -9.71 16.33
N ASN A 502 9.22 -9.68 15.00
CA ASN A 502 9.24 -8.44 14.23
C ASN A 502 8.04 -7.56 14.57
N TYR A 503 8.20 -6.25 14.39
CA TYR A 503 7.10 -5.29 14.43
C TYR A 503 6.45 -5.18 13.05
N TYR A 504 5.13 -5.20 13.03
CA TYR A 504 4.31 -5.13 11.82
C TYR A 504 3.35 -3.95 11.89
N GLU A 505 3.05 -3.39 10.72
CA GLU A 505 2.06 -2.31 10.57
C GLU A 505 1.11 -2.66 9.43
N LEU A 506 -0.18 -2.72 9.73
CA LEU A 506 -1.24 -2.95 8.74
C LEU A 506 -2.00 -1.65 8.52
N VAL A 507 -1.96 -1.11 7.30
CA VAL A 507 -2.70 0.08 6.92
C VAL A 507 -4.00 -0.33 6.22
N LEU A 508 -5.14 0.12 6.74
CA LEU A 508 -6.47 -0.13 6.19
C LEU A 508 -7.11 1.22 5.89
N ALA A 509 -7.29 1.51 4.59
CA ALA A 509 -7.99 2.70 4.16
C ALA A 509 -9.50 2.61 4.42
N ASP A 510 -10.02 1.38 4.43
CA ASP A 510 -11.44 1.06 4.50
C ASP A 510 -11.88 0.63 5.91
N GLY A 511 -13.13 0.96 6.25
CA GLY A 511 -13.78 0.52 7.48
C GLY A 511 -14.19 -0.96 7.45
N ALA A 512 -14.48 -1.52 8.64
CA ALA A 512 -14.82 -2.94 8.79
C ALA A 512 -16.01 -3.40 7.91
N GLU A 513 -17.05 -2.58 7.77
CA GLU A 513 -18.21 -2.89 6.91
C GLU A 513 -17.82 -2.99 5.44
N SER A 514 -16.94 -2.10 4.98
CA SER A 514 -16.45 -2.10 3.60
C SER A 514 -15.52 -3.29 3.33
N LEU A 515 -14.81 -3.81 4.33
CA LEU A 515 -13.94 -4.96 4.16
C LEU A 515 -14.67 -6.31 4.18
N GLY A 516 -15.96 -6.36 4.57
CA GLY A 516 -16.74 -7.60 4.57
C GLY A 516 -16.06 -8.72 5.36
N LYS A 517 -15.86 -9.89 4.74
CA LYS A 517 -15.18 -11.04 5.39
C LYS A 517 -13.71 -10.82 5.74
N MET A 518 -13.05 -9.81 5.16
CA MET A 518 -11.68 -9.46 5.54
C MET A 518 -11.61 -8.81 6.94
N ALA A 519 -12.68 -8.17 7.42
CA ALA A 519 -12.64 -7.50 8.72
C ALA A 519 -12.47 -8.47 9.91
N PRO A 520 -13.19 -9.61 9.99
CA PRO A 520 -12.90 -10.66 10.97
C PRO A 520 -11.47 -11.21 10.85
N LEU A 521 -10.92 -11.38 9.64
CA LEU A 521 -9.54 -11.81 9.45
C LEU A 521 -8.54 -10.83 10.08
N VAL A 522 -8.75 -9.51 9.91
CA VAL A 522 -7.92 -8.48 10.55
C VAL A 522 -7.97 -8.61 12.07
N LEU A 523 -9.17 -8.76 12.65
CA LEU A 523 -9.31 -8.96 14.10
C LEU A 523 -8.61 -10.24 14.58
N ARG A 524 -8.67 -11.32 13.79
CA ARG A 524 -7.98 -12.57 14.08
C ARG A 524 -6.46 -12.37 14.14
N ILE A 525 -5.87 -11.74 13.13
CA ILE A 525 -4.43 -11.53 13.06
C ILE A 525 -3.96 -10.63 14.20
N ALA A 526 -4.63 -9.48 14.39
CA ALA A 526 -4.27 -8.50 15.40
C ALA A 526 -4.53 -8.97 16.84
N GLY A 527 -5.60 -9.73 17.08
CA GLY A 527 -5.91 -10.26 18.40
C GLY A 527 -4.87 -11.28 18.91
N HIS A 528 -4.21 -11.99 17.99
CA HIS A 528 -3.18 -12.98 18.30
C HIS A 528 -1.74 -12.48 18.10
N CYS A 529 -1.52 -11.24 17.65
CA CYS A 529 -0.19 -10.66 17.48
C CYS A 529 -0.03 -9.37 18.30
N LYS A 530 0.84 -9.39 19.31
CA LYS A 530 1.11 -8.21 20.15
C LYS A 530 1.96 -7.14 19.45
N ASN A 531 2.67 -7.51 18.39
CA ASN A 531 3.60 -6.63 17.67
C ASN A 531 3.01 -6.11 16.35
N LEU A 532 1.67 -6.10 16.22
CA LEU A 532 0.97 -5.55 15.05
C LEU A 532 0.18 -4.30 15.45
N THR A 533 0.45 -3.18 14.78
CA THR A 533 -0.36 -1.97 14.84
C THR A 533 -1.24 -1.86 13.60
N VAL A 534 -2.53 -1.62 13.80
CA VAL A 534 -3.50 -1.39 12.71
C VAL A 534 -3.74 0.12 12.57
N TYR A 535 -3.52 0.67 11.38
CA TYR A 535 -3.82 2.07 11.08
C TYR A 535 -5.12 2.14 10.28
N SER A 536 -6.16 2.65 10.92
CA SER A 536 -7.51 2.85 10.38
C SER A 536 -8.28 3.81 11.29
N ASP A 537 -9.34 4.44 10.79
CA ASP A 537 -10.29 5.16 11.65
C ASP A 537 -11.04 4.16 12.54
N ARG A 538 -10.74 4.21 13.85
CA ARG A 538 -11.27 3.31 14.87
C ARG A 538 -12.80 3.32 14.95
N VAL A 539 -13.45 4.43 14.61
CA VAL A 539 -14.92 4.56 14.68
C VAL A 539 -15.60 3.50 13.80
N PHE A 540 -15.03 3.17 12.64
CA PHE A 540 -15.57 2.14 11.74
C PHE A 540 -15.32 0.71 12.21
N TRP A 541 -14.53 0.50 13.26
CA TRP A 541 -14.20 -0.82 13.81
C TRP A 541 -14.86 -1.08 15.16
N ASP A 542 -15.21 -0.04 15.92
CA ASP A 542 -15.78 -0.16 17.27
C ASP A 542 -17.04 -1.05 17.30
N GLY A 543 -17.90 -0.96 16.28
CA GLY A 543 -19.09 -1.83 16.16
C GLY A 543 -18.72 -3.31 16.08
N LEU A 544 -17.79 -3.66 15.17
CA LEU A 544 -17.33 -5.03 14.99
C LEU A 544 -16.58 -5.52 16.24
N ILE A 545 -15.63 -4.74 16.76
CA ILE A 545 -14.87 -5.07 17.98
C ILE A 545 -15.82 -5.33 19.15
N LYS A 546 -16.84 -4.49 19.33
CA LYS A 546 -17.82 -4.67 20.41
C LYS A 546 -18.62 -5.96 20.23
N SER A 547 -19.06 -6.25 19.00
CA SER A 547 -19.87 -7.43 18.68
C SER A 547 -19.09 -8.75 18.74
N VAL A 548 -17.78 -8.72 18.45
CA VAL A 548 -16.93 -9.92 18.35
C VAL A 548 -16.10 -10.14 19.62
N ILE A 549 -15.46 -9.09 20.13
CA ILE A 549 -14.50 -9.17 21.25
C ILE A 549 -15.18 -8.78 22.56
N ASP A 550 -15.84 -7.63 22.68
CA ASP A 550 -16.33 -7.19 24.01
C ASP A 550 -17.52 -8.00 24.52
N LYS A 551 -18.47 -8.28 23.62
CA LYS A 551 -19.73 -8.97 23.92
C LYS A 551 -19.90 -10.28 23.15
N GLY A 552 -18.95 -10.59 22.28
CA GLY A 552 -19.05 -11.67 21.32
C GLY A 552 -18.31 -12.96 21.69
N PRO A 553 -18.16 -13.87 20.72
CA PRO A 553 -17.49 -15.15 20.92
C PRO A 553 -16.01 -14.99 21.31
N ALA A 554 -15.33 -13.92 20.87
CA ALA A 554 -13.90 -13.67 21.13
C ALA A 554 -13.62 -12.91 22.43
N LYS A 555 -14.50 -13.00 23.43
CA LYS A 555 -14.36 -12.31 24.71
C LYS A 555 -13.16 -12.81 25.51
N GLY A 556 -12.17 -11.92 25.67
CA GLY A 556 -10.90 -12.20 26.34
C GLY A 556 -9.69 -12.19 25.42
N LEU A 557 -9.90 -12.15 24.10
CA LEU A 557 -8.84 -11.91 23.12
C LEU A 557 -8.29 -10.48 23.27
N ASN A 558 -7.01 -10.28 22.93
CA ASN A 558 -6.43 -8.94 22.93
C ASN A 558 -7.15 -8.06 21.92
N LYS A 559 -7.36 -6.79 22.30
CA LYS A 559 -7.89 -5.80 21.37
C LYS A 559 -6.79 -5.38 20.40
N PRO A 560 -7.10 -5.20 19.10
CA PRO A 560 -6.15 -4.64 18.15
C PRO A 560 -5.64 -3.28 18.63
N LEU A 561 -4.34 -3.04 18.48
CA LEU A 561 -3.75 -1.72 18.72
C LEU A 561 -4.00 -0.84 17.50
N PHE A 562 -4.74 0.26 17.67
CA PHE A 562 -4.96 1.22 16.59
C PHE A 562 -3.98 2.38 16.68
N GLY A 563 -3.29 2.67 15.58
CA GLY A 563 -2.44 3.86 15.44
C GLY A 563 -3.22 5.11 15.05
N GLU A 564 -2.62 6.28 15.23
CA GLU A 564 -3.18 7.56 14.79
C GLU A 564 -2.85 7.85 13.32
N GLY A 565 -3.84 8.38 12.59
CA GLY A 565 -3.70 8.73 11.17
C GLY A 565 -3.55 7.54 10.22
N LEU A 566 -3.34 7.85 8.94
CA LEU A 566 -3.01 6.86 7.90
C LEU A 566 -1.57 7.11 7.45
N PRO A 567 -0.59 6.28 7.86
CA PRO A 567 0.79 6.49 7.48
C PRO A 567 0.97 6.28 5.97
N ALA A 568 1.74 7.16 5.36
CA ALA A 568 2.19 7.07 3.98
C ALA A 568 3.08 5.82 3.72
N GLY A 569 3.16 5.34 2.48
CA GLY A 569 4.07 4.24 2.10
C GLY A 569 3.45 2.85 1.94
N ALA A 570 4.36 1.86 1.80
CA ALA A 570 4.08 0.43 1.65
C ALA A 570 3.37 0.05 0.35
N THR A 571 3.77 0.64 -0.78
CA THR A 571 3.16 0.39 -2.10
C THR A 571 3.98 -0.55 -2.97
N GLU A 572 4.89 -1.29 -2.33
CA GLU A 572 5.72 -2.30 -2.96
C GLU A 572 4.85 -3.49 -3.42
N GLU A 573 5.24 -4.14 -4.52
CA GLU A 573 4.61 -5.37 -5.03
C GLU A 573 3.06 -5.34 -5.05
N PRO A 574 2.45 -4.44 -5.84
CA PRO A 574 1.00 -4.33 -5.88
C PRO A 574 0.34 -5.55 -6.51
N HIS A 575 -0.65 -6.11 -5.80
CA HIS A 575 -1.45 -7.22 -6.27
C HIS A 575 -2.93 -7.00 -5.98
N ASP A 576 -3.78 -7.30 -6.96
CA ASP A 576 -5.23 -7.27 -6.81
C ASP A 576 -5.76 -8.69 -6.64
N PHE A 577 -6.57 -8.89 -5.60
CA PHE A 577 -7.21 -10.18 -5.33
C PHE A 577 -8.72 -10.00 -5.17
N PRO A 578 -9.56 -10.98 -5.56
CA PRO A 578 -10.98 -10.95 -5.20
C PRO A 578 -11.15 -10.97 -3.67
N LEU A 579 -11.88 -9.99 -3.13
CA LEU A 579 -11.98 -9.72 -1.69
C LEU A 579 -12.40 -10.97 -0.88
N GLU A 580 -13.50 -11.60 -1.30
CA GLU A 580 -14.11 -12.73 -0.59
C GLU A 580 -13.26 -14.00 -0.70
N ALA A 581 -12.66 -14.26 -1.88
CA ALA A 581 -11.82 -15.43 -2.09
C ALA A 581 -10.52 -15.33 -1.29
N LEU A 582 -9.91 -14.14 -1.24
CA LEU A 582 -8.69 -13.92 -0.46
C LEU A 582 -8.94 -14.11 1.04
N ALA A 583 -10.07 -13.62 1.57
CA ALA A 583 -10.40 -13.79 2.98
C ALA A 583 -10.42 -15.27 3.40
N GLU A 584 -11.09 -16.12 2.62
CA GLU A 584 -11.16 -17.57 2.88
C GLU A 584 -9.78 -18.23 2.72
N GLU A 585 -9.02 -17.88 1.67
CA GLU A 585 -7.66 -18.38 1.45
C GLU A 585 -6.75 -18.08 2.65
N LEU A 586 -6.77 -16.85 3.13
CA LEU A 586 -5.96 -16.41 4.27
C LEU A 586 -6.41 -17.07 5.57
N HIS A 587 -7.70 -17.25 5.79
CA HIS A 587 -8.19 -18.03 6.93
C HIS A 587 -7.66 -19.46 6.92
N HIS A 588 -7.72 -20.15 5.77
CA HIS A 588 -7.18 -21.50 5.64
C HIS A 588 -5.67 -21.55 5.87
N HIS A 589 -4.93 -20.55 5.37
CA HIS A 589 -3.49 -20.46 5.59
C HIS A 589 -3.15 -20.32 7.09
N LEU A 590 -3.91 -19.50 7.82
CA LEU A 590 -3.77 -19.35 9.27
C LEU A 590 -4.20 -20.60 10.05
N ASP A 591 -5.25 -21.31 9.60
CA ASP A 591 -5.69 -22.58 10.20
C ASP A 591 -4.61 -23.65 10.04
N ARG A 592 -3.99 -23.75 8.86
CA ARG A 592 -2.88 -24.66 8.58
C ARG A 592 -1.66 -24.36 9.44
N TRP A 593 -1.40 -23.08 9.73
CA TRP A 593 -0.35 -22.70 10.67
C TRP A 593 -0.61 -23.26 12.07
N VAL A 594 -1.85 -23.14 12.58
CA VAL A 594 -2.25 -23.69 13.88
C VAL A 594 -2.11 -25.21 13.87
N LEU A 595 -2.60 -25.89 12.83
CA LEU A 595 -2.44 -27.34 12.67
C LEU A 595 -0.97 -27.75 12.73
N THR A 596 -0.09 -27.03 12.04
CA THR A 596 1.36 -27.32 12.03
C THR A 596 1.96 -27.18 13.44
N LYS A 597 1.54 -26.18 14.22
CA LYS A 597 1.99 -26.03 15.61
C LYS A 597 1.48 -27.14 16.52
N VAL A 598 0.20 -27.46 16.41
CA VAL A 598 -0.44 -28.54 17.16
C VAL A 598 0.20 -29.88 16.82
N ASP A 599 0.40 -30.19 15.54
CA ASP A 599 1.01 -31.44 15.08
C ASP A 599 2.45 -31.58 15.57
N ASN A 600 3.28 -30.55 15.44
CA ASN A 600 4.66 -30.60 15.95
C ASN A 600 4.71 -30.89 17.46
N TYR A 601 3.78 -30.34 18.24
CA TYR A 601 3.71 -30.56 19.68
C TYR A 601 3.18 -31.96 20.02
N ILE A 602 2.03 -32.33 19.47
CA ILE A 602 1.33 -33.59 19.75
C ILE A 602 2.14 -34.78 19.25
N SER A 603 2.69 -34.73 18.03
CA SER A 603 3.47 -35.83 17.48
C SER A 603 4.72 -36.13 18.32
N LYS A 604 5.36 -35.10 18.88
CA LYS A 604 6.46 -35.28 19.84
C LYS A 604 5.99 -35.94 21.12
N PHE A 605 4.96 -35.37 21.76
CA PHE A 605 4.40 -35.91 23.00
C PHE A 605 3.92 -37.37 22.86
N LEU A 606 3.26 -37.72 21.75
CA LEU A 606 2.79 -39.08 21.52
C LEU A 606 3.95 -40.06 21.32
N ALA A 607 5.05 -39.63 20.70
CA ALA A 607 6.21 -40.50 20.45
C ALA A 607 6.95 -40.90 21.74
N ASP A 608 7.31 -39.93 22.60
CA ASP A 608 8.20 -40.19 23.73
C ASP A 608 7.60 -39.83 25.11
N GLY A 609 6.42 -39.21 25.14
CA GLY A 609 5.74 -38.80 26.37
C GLY A 609 6.33 -37.53 26.98
N THR A 610 7.28 -36.88 26.29
CA THR A 610 7.89 -35.64 26.74
C THR A 610 7.00 -34.46 26.38
N GLU A 611 6.89 -33.53 27.32
CA GLU A 611 6.15 -32.30 27.14
C GLU A 611 7.09 -31.09 27.23
N GLU A 612 7.06 -30.23 26.20
CA GLU A 612 7.78 -28.94 26.24
C GLU A 612 6.85 -27.86 26.80
N GLY A 613 6.75 -27.77 28.13
CA GLY A 613 5.88 -26.82 28.81
C GLY A 613 4.85 -27.52 29.68
N THR A 614 3.61 -27.00 29.67
CA THR A 614 2.50 -27.50 30.51
C THR A 614 1.13 -27.34 29.80
N ASP A 615 1.10 -27.48 28.47
CA ASP A 615 -0.11 -27.31 27.67
C ASP A 615 -1.08 -28.51 27.75
N ILE A 616 -0.56 -29.72 27.94
CA ILE A 616 -1.28 -30.98 28.12
C ILE A 616 -1.44 -31.28 29.61
N ALA A 617 -0.35 -31.30 30.38
CA ALA A 617 -0.36 -31.55 31.83
C ALA A 617 -1.13 -32.83 32.26
N LEU A 618 -1.16 -33.86 31.41
CA LEU A 618 -1.80 -35.15 31.65
C LEU A 618 -0.78 -36.29 31.51
N THR A 619 -0.85 -37.27 32.39
CA THR A 619 -0.07 -38.50 32.28
C THR A 619 -0.85 -39.52 31.44
N ILE A 620 -0.27 -39.98 30.33
CA ILE A 620 -0.91 -40.92 29.40
C ILE A 620 0.01 -42.13 29.16
N ALA A 621 -0.52 -43.34 29.37
CA ALA A 621 0.24 -44.57 29.19
C ALA A 621 0.76 -44.74 27.75
N GLN A 622 1.89 -45.44 27.60
CA GLN A 622 2.56 -45.61 26.31
C GLN A 622 1.69 -46.31 25.26
N ASP A 623 1.02 -47.40 25.63
CA ASP A 623 0.14 -48.17 24.73
C ASP A 623 -1.00 -47.30 24.16
N LEU A 624 -1.59 -46.45 25.00
CA LEU A 624 -2.61 -45.49 24.58
C LEU A 624 -2.01 -44.39 23.68
N ARG A 625 -0.82 -43.86 23.99
CA ARG A 625 -0.14 -42.88 23.12
C ARG A 625 0.16 -43.44 21.73
N GLU A 626 0.58 -44.70 21.63
CA GLU A 626 0.82 -45.38 20.36
C GLU A 626 -0.47 -45.48 19.51
N MET A 627 -1.61 -45.80 20.13
CA MET A 627 -2.91 -45.79 19.45
C MET A 627 -3.33 -44.39 19.02
N MET A 628 -3.14 -43.40 19.89
CA MET A 628 -3.42 -41.99 19.59
C MET A 628 -2.59 -41.48 18.42
N ALA A 629 -1.32 -41.90 18.29
CA ALA A 629 -0.45 -41.50 17.19
C ALA A 629 -0.99 -41.97 15.83
N VAL A 630 -1.53 -43.20 15.77
CA VAL A 630 -2.17 -43.73 14.56
C VAL A 630 -3.43 -42.93 14.22
N THR A 631 -4.28 -42.67 15.20
CA THR A 631 -5.50 -41.86 15.02
C THR A 631 -5.17 -40.44 14.57
N TRP A 632 -4.17 -39.80 15.18
CA TRP A 632 -3.74 -38.46 14.86
C TRP A 632 -3.23 -38.36 13.43
N LYS A 633 -2.40 -39.31 12.98
CA LYS A 633 -1.91 -39.38 11.59
C LYS A 633 -3.04 -39.48 10.57
N ASN A 634 -4.12 -40.18 10.90
CA ASN A 634 -5.30 -40.25 10.02
C ASN A 634 -6.06 -38.91 10.00
N TRP A 635 -6.23 -38.27 11.15
CA TRP A 635 -6.92 -36.97 11.25
C TRP A 635 -6.15 -35.86 10.53
N THR A 636 -4.82 -35.79 10.69
CA THR A 636 -3.98 -34.81 10.00
C THR A 636 -4.06 -34.98 8.49
N ALA A 637 -4.05 -36.21 7.98
CA ALA A 637 -4.25 -36.48 6.55
C ALA A 637 -5.63 -36.00 6.03
N LEU A 638 -6.69 -36.14 6.84
CA LEU A 638 -8.02 -35.61 6.50
C LEU A 638 -8.04 -34.07 6.50
N PHE A 639 -7.41 -33.43 7.48
CA PHE A 639 -7.31 -31.97 7.54
C PHE A 639 -6.47 -31.39 6.41
N ASP A 640 -5.41 -32.09 5.98
CA ASP A 640 -4.62 -31.71 4.81
C ASP A 640 -5.42 -31.79 3.50
N ALA A 641 -6.34 -32.76 3.40
CA ALA A 641 -7.19 -32.95 2.23
C ALA A 641 -8.38 -31.98 2.18
N ASP A 642 -8.89 -31.52 3.33
CA ASP A 642 -10.07 -30.67 3.44
C ASP A 642 -9.85 -29.48 4.41
N PRO A 643 -9.49 -28.29 3.90
CA PRO A 643 -9.32 -27.08 4.72
C PRO A 643 -10.60 -26.63 5.43
N ALA A 644 -11.79 -26.90 4.86
CA ALA A 644 -13.05 -26.51 5.48
C ALA A 644 -13.34 -27.40 6.70
N LEU A 645 -13.01 -28.70 6.62
CA LEU A 645 -13.06 -29.62 7.76
C LEU A 645 -12.16 -29.13 8.91
N LEU A 646 -10.91 -28.75 8.60
CA LEU A 646 -9.99 -28.19 9.59
C LEU A 646 -10.55 -26.92 10.23
N GLY A 647 -11.00 -25.96 9.41
CA GLY A 647 -11.55 -24.70 9.89
C GLY A 647 -12.76 -24.92 10.81
N ASN A 648 -13.68 -25.80 10.43
CA ASN A 648 -14.84 -26.15 11.28
C ASN A 648 -14.40 -26.81 12.59
N PHE A 649 -13.46 -27.76 12.51
CA PHE A 649 -12.95 -28.47 13.68
C PHE A 649 -12.35 -27.52 14.72
N LEU A 650 -11.44 -26.63 14.29
CA LEU A 650 -10.79 -25.65 15.16
C LEU A 650 -11.77 -24.61 15.71
N CYS A 651 -12.70 -24.12 14.89
CA CYS A 651 -13.69 -23.13 15.32
C CYS A 651 -14.60 -23.66 16.42
N LEU A 652 -15.16 -24.85 16.21
CA LEU A 652 -16.06 -25.46 17.18
C LEU A 652 -15.32 -25.90 18.45
N MET A 653 -14.03 -26.23 18.36
CA MET A 653 -13.20 -26.47 19.54
C MET A 653 -13.12 -25.24 20.47
N MET A 654 -13.19 -24.04 19.89
CA MET A 654 -13.14 -22.79 20.66
C MET A 654 -14.50 -22.14 20.87
N ASN A 655 -15.57 -22.62 20.22
CA ASN A 655 -16.88 -21.99 20.24
C ASN A 655 -18.02 -23.01 20.46
N SER A 656 -18.79 -22.79 21.52
CA SER A 656 -19.94 -23.62 21.90
C SER A 656 -21.19 -23.42 21.02
N ASN A 657 -21.24 -22.39 20.17
CA ASN A 657 -22.38 -22.13 19.30
C ASN A 657 -22.16 -22.71 17.90
N HIS A 658 -23.11 -23.53 17.44
CA HIS A 658 -23.10 -24.16 16.12
C HIS A 658 -23.56 -23.24 14.97
N ALA A 659 -24.07 -22.03 15.27
CA ALA A 659 -24.39 -21.07 14.23
C ALA A 659 -23.11 -20.62 13.52
N GLU A 660 -23.11 -20.63 12.19
CA GLU A 660 -22.05 -20.05 11.36
C GLU A 660 -21.87 -18.58 11.72
N HIS A 661 -20.95 -18.31 12.65
CA HIS A 661 -20.55 -16.96 12.97
C HIS A 661 -19.15 -16.78 12.39
N PRO A 662 -18.97 -15.95 11.33
CA PRO A 662 -17.66 -15.68 10.73
C PRO A 662 -16.61 -15.25 11.79
N ALA A 663 -17.07 -14.62 12.87
CA ALA A 663 -16.20 -14.25 13.98
C ALA A 663 -15.74 -15.39 14.91
N ALA A 664 -16.22 -16.63 14.74
CA ALA A 664 -15.72 -17.78 15.50
C ALA A 664 -14.26 -18.11 15.11
N ARG A 665 -13.89 -17.92 13.84
CA ARG A 665 -12.49 -18.07 13.37
C ARG A 665 -11.53 -17.09 14.04
N VAL A 666 -12.03 -15.97 14.57
CA VAL A 666 -11.22 -14.96 15.29
C VAL A 666 -10.61 -15.52 16.58
N LEU A 667 -11.20 -16.57 17.15
CA LEU A 667 -10.70 -17.24 18.35
C LEU A 667 -9.48 -18.13 18.11
N VAL A 668 -9.24 -18.52 16.86
CA VAL A 668 -8.27 -19.57 16.51
C VAL A 668 -6.94 -18.93 16.10
N GLY A 669 -5.91 -19.13 16.92
CA GLY A 669 -4.56 -18.64 16.65
C GLY A 669 -3.58 -18.91 17.80
N PRO A 670 -2.41 -18.25 17.81
CA PRO A 670 -1.36 -18.45 18.81
C PRO A 670 -1.82 -18.43 20.25
N SER A 671 -2.70 -17.50 20.62
CA SER A 671 -3.13 -17.37 22.03
C SER A 671 -4.17 -18.39 22.48
N SER A 672 -4.64 -19.27 21.58
CA SER A 672 -5.54 -20.38 21.88
C SER A 672 -4.92 -21.74 21.58
N THR A 673 -3.63 -21.77 21.21
CA THR A 673 -2.97 -23.01 20.77
C THR A 673 -2.85 -24.02 21.91
N SER A 674 -2.58 -23.57 23.14
CA SER A 674 -2.53 -24.45 24.33
C SER A 674 -3.87 -25.14 24.58
N GLU A 675 -4.98 -24.40 24.56
CA GLU A 675 -6.33 -24.97 24.69
C GLU A 675 -6.64 -25.96 23.57
N ILE A 676 -6.28 -25.63 22.32
CA ILE A 676 -6.48 -26.51 21.17
C ILE A 676 -5.67 -27.80 21.32
N ILE A 677 -4.41 -27.73 21.76
CA ILE A 677 -3.56 -28.90 22.00
C ILE A 677 -4.24 -29.85 23.00
N LEU A 678 -4.66 -29.33 24.16
CA LEU A 678 -5.35 -30.13 25.17
C LEU A 678 -6.65 -30.74 24.63
N GLY A 679 -7.46 -29.93 23.93
CA GLY A 679 -8.69 -30.37 23.27
C GLY A 679 -8.50 -31.52 22.30
N VAL A 680 -7.47 -31.44 21.46
CA VAL A 680 -7.11 -32.50 20.51
C VAL A 680 -6.65 -33.75 21.25
N VAL A 681 -5.77 -33.63 22.26
CA VAL A 681 -5.26 -34.78 23.04
C VAL A 681 -6.40 -35.55 23.71
N VAL A 682 -7.33 -34.86 24.37
CA VAL A 682 -8.50 -35.50 25.00
C VAL A 682 -9.39 -36.18 23.94
N SER A 683 -9.61 -35.51 22.81
CA SER A 683 -10.40 -36.07 21.71
C SER A 683 -9.74 -37.30 21.09
N LEU A 684 -8.42 -37.32 20.98
CA LEU A 684 -7.65 -38.46 20.48
C LEU A 684 -7.67 -39.64 21.43
N ALA A 685 -7.55 -39.41 22.75
CA ALA A 685 -7.63 -40.48 23.74
C ALA A 685 -8.98 -41.19 23.66
N ILE A 686 -10.06 -40.41 23.56
CA ILE A 686 -11.41 -40.92 23.36
C ILE A 686 -11.53 -41.65 22.02
N ALA A 687 -11.11 -41.04 20.91
CA ALA A 687 -11.24 -41.61 19.58
C ALA A 687 -10.40 -42.88 19.37
N SER A 688 -9.32 -43.06 20.13
CA SER A 688 -8.49 -44.26 20.08
C SER A 688 -9.16 -45.45 20.77
N CYS A 689 -10.05 -45.21 21.74
CA CYS A 689 -10.75 -46.26 22.48
C CYS A 689 -12.24 -46.40 22.10
N TRP A 690 -12.84 -45.39 21.47
CA TRP A 690 -14.14 -45.48 20.81
C TRP A 690 -13.95 -45.75 19.32
N ASN A 691 -14.40 -46.93 18.88
CA ASN A 691 -14.35 -47.30 17.47
C ASN A 691 -15.03 -46.25 16.58
N SER A 692 -14.40 -45.95 15.44
CA SER A 692 -14.95 -45.14 14.35
C SER A 692 -15.32 -43.70 14.71
N VAL A 693 -14.55 -43.07 15.61
CA VAL A 693 -14.64 -41.63 15.90
C VAL A 693 -13.68 -40.83 15.02
N GLY A 694 -14.17 -39.75 14.41
CA GLY A 694 -13.36 -38.90 13.53
C GLY A 694 -13.87 -37.46 13.42
N PRO A 695 -13.12 -36.57 12.74
CA PRO A 695 -13.52 -35.19 12.52
C PRO A 695 -14.72 -35.11 11.58
N LYS A 696 -15.64 -34.19 11.85
CA LYS A 696 -16.89 -34.02 11.08
C LYS A 696 -16.99 -32.62 10.46
N ALA A 697 -17.28 -32.56 9.16
CA ALA A 697 -17.49 -31.30 8.45
C ALA A 697 -18.93 -30.77 8.61
N ALA A 698 -19.93 -31.66 8.59
CA ALA A 698 -21.34 -31.27 8.65
C ALA A 698 -21.80 -30.95 10.07
N LEU A 699 -22.53 -29.84 10.22
CA LEU A 699 -23.20 -29.48 11.46
C LEU A 699 -24.36 -30.47 11.79
N PRO A 700 -24.70 -30.65 13.08
CA PRO A 700 -24.03 -30.10 14.25
C PRO A 700 -22.74 -30.86 14.60
N GLY A 701 -21.83 -30.20 15.32
CA GLY A 701 -20.61 -30.80 15.87
C GLY A 701 -19.36 -30.74 14.98
N ASN A 702 -18.22 -31.13 15.56
CA ASN A 702 -16.92 -31.27 14.89
C ASN A 702 -16.36 -32.70 14.98
N LEU A 703 -17.09 -33.62 15.60
CA LEU A 703 -16.76 -35.04 15.64
C LEU A 703 -17.95 -35.87 15.15
N HIS A 704 -17.68 -37.07 14.65
CA HIS A 704 -18.68 -38.09 14.39
C HIS A 704 -18.27 -39.40 15.05
N ARG A 705 -19.25 -40.28 15.33
CA ARG A 705 -19.02 -41.68 15.74
C ARG A 705 -19.94 -42.58 14.92
N LYS A 706 -19.35 -43.54 14.19
CA LYS A 706 -20.11 -44.52 13.39
C LYS A 706 -20.28 -45.83 14.13
N PHE A 707 -21.47 -46.42 14.01
CA PHE A 707 -21.81 -47.74 14.51
C PHE A 707 -22.20 -48.63 13.34
N ASP A 708 -22.03 -49.95 13.48
CA ASP A 708 -22.27 -50.90 12.39
C ASP A 708 -23.76 -51.00 11.98
N ALA A 709 -24.69 -50.67 12.89
CA ALA A 709 -26.15 -50.83 12.68
C ALA A 709 -27.02 -49.65 13.19
N GLU A 710 -26.41 -48.55 13.65
CA GLU A 710 -27.09 -47.39 14.24
C GLU A 710 -26.74 -46.10 13.47
N PRO A 711 -27.59 -45.06 13.51
CA PRO A 711 -27.29 -43.77 12.90
C PRO A 711 -25.99 -43.17 13.46
N GLU A 712 -25.23 -42.48 12.60
CA GLU A 712 -24.02 -41.76 12.97
C GLU A 712 -24.31 -40.71 14.05
N TRP A 713 -23.55 -40.73 15.14
CA TRP A 713 -23.67 -39.72 16.19
C TRP A 713 -22.81 -38.51 15.84
N ALA A 714 -23.37 -37.32 16.04
CA ALA A 714 -22.61 -36.09 16.07
C ALA A 714 -21.99 -35.87 17.46
N GLY A 715 -20.76 -35.39 17.46
CA GLY A 715 -20.01 -35.03 18.65
C GLY A 715 -19.52 -33.60 18.60
N HIS A 716 -19.37 -32.99 19.76
CA HIS A 716 -18.76 -31.66 19.88
C HIS A 716 -17.60 -31.70 20.88
N THR A 717 -16.38 -31.50 20.42
CA THR A 717 -15.24 -31.23 21.29
C THR A 717 -15.09 -29.74 21.52
N PHE A 718 -14.92 -29.35 22.78
CA PHE A 718 -14.82 -27.97 23.23
C PHE A 718 -13.70 -27.85 24.27
N ALA A 719 -12.74 -26.97 23.99
CA ALA A 719 -11.52 -26.83 24.78
C ALA A 719 -11.32 -25.44 25.38
N ALA A 720 -12.15 -24.46 25.02
CA ALA A 720 -12.04 -23.14 25.62
C ALA A 720 -12.34 -23.20 27.12
N THR A 721 -11.51 -22.54 27.93
CA THR A 721 -11.66 -22.45 29.39
C THR A 721 -12.84 -21.57 29.81
N ARG A 722 -13.42 -20.82 28.86
CA ARG A 722 -14.56 -19.92 29.09
C ARG A 722 -15.62 -20.03 27.99
N ILE A 723 -16.89 -19.90 28.39
CA ILE A 723 -18.06 -19.70 27.52
C ILE A 723 -18.65 -18.32 27.84
N ASN A 724 -18.78 -17.44 26.84
CA ASN A 724 -19.30 -16.07 27.00
C ASN A 724 -18.59 -15.24 28.11
N GLY A 725 -17.31 -15.53 28.35
CA GLY A 725 -16.47 -14.90 29.37
C GLY A 725 -16.64 -15.44 30.80
N LYS A 726 -17.44 -16.48 31.02
CA LYS A 726 -17.52 -17.22 32.29
C LYS A 726 -16.80 -18.56 32.18
N HIS A 727 -16.29 -19.11 33.28
CA HIS A 727 -15.61 -20.42 33.29
C HIS A 727 -16.52 -21.54 32.72
N THR A 728 -15.98 -22.39 31.85
CA THR A 728 -16.75 -23.39 31.07
C THR A 728 -17.61 -24.30 31.95
N LEU A 729 -17.04 -24.92 32.99
CA LEU A 729 -17.81 -25.78 33.91
C LEU A 729 -18.93 -25.07 34.67
N ARG A 730 -18.86 -23.73 34.83
CA ARG A 730 -19.93 -22.95 35.47
C ARG A 730 -21.04 -22.57 34.48
N ASN A 731 -20.76 -22.65 33.19
CA ASN A 731 -21.64 -22.16 32.13
C ASN A 731 -22.03 -23.21 31.09
N VAL A 732 -21.63 -24.47 31.28
CA VAL A 732 -21.89 -25.56 30.33
C VAL A 732 -23.39 -25.77 30.10
N ALA A 733 -24.20 -25.53 31.12
CA ALA A 733 -25.66 -25.63 31.05
C ALA A 733 -26.32 -24.49 30.24
N GLU A 734 -25.62 -23.37 30.04
CA GLU A 734 -26.05 -22.29 29.14
C GLU A 734 -25.62 -22.56 27.67
N GLY A 735 -24.82 -23.59 27.42
CA GLY A 735 -24.41 -23.98 26.07
C GLY A 735 -25.57 -24.61 25.28
N MET A 736 -25.80 -24.14 24.06
CA MET A 736 -26.83 -24.68 23.15
C MET A 736 -26.29 -25.91 22.40
N TRP A 737 -25.99 -26.99 23.13
CA TRP A 737 -25.46 -28.22 22.55
C TRP A 737 -26.51 -28.93 21.69
N ARG A 738 -26.17 -29.26 20.45
CA ARG A 738 -27.06 -29.96 19.50
C ARG A 738 -26.53 -31.33 19.07
N THR A 739 -25.54 -31.86 19.78
CA THR A 739 -24.84 -33.12 19.44
C THR A 739 -25.14 -34.21 20.46
N GLU A 740 -25.01 -35.47 20.08
CA GLU A 740 -25.29 -36.64 20.93
C GLU A 740 -24.22 -36.86 22.01
N PHE A 741 -23.00 -36.36 21.79
CA PHE A 741 -21.95 -36.32 22.80
C PHE A 741 -21.16 -35.01 22.76
N VAL A 742 -20.58 -34.64 23.90
CA VAL A 742 -19.76 -33.45 24.08
C VAL A 742 -18.51 -33.82 24.88
N VAL A 743 -17.35 -33.44 24.36
CA VAL A 743 -16.04 -33.62 24.99
C VAL A 743 -15.57 -32.26 25.50
N LEU A 744 -15.38 -32.15 26.81
CA LEU A 744 -14.98 -30.92 27.50
C LEU A 744 -13.57 -31.09 28.04
N ALA A 745 -12.60 -30.46 27.39
CA ALA A 745 -11.19 -30.48 27.82
C ALA A 745 -10.93 -29.45 28.92
N VAL A 746 -11.67 -29.55 30.03
CA VAL A 746 -11.55 -28.68 31.20
C VAL A 746 -11.55 -29.53 32.48
N ASP A 747 -10.63 -29.20 33.39
CA ASP A 747 -10.46 -29.89 34.67
C ASP A 747 -11.67 -29.74 35.57
N GLY A 748 -12.20 -30.88 36.02
CA GLY A 748 -13.27 -30.96 37.02
C GLY A 748 -14.43 -31.88 36.64
N ALA A 749 -15.26 -32.19 37.65
CA ALA A 749 -16.50 -32.91 37.47
C ALA A 749 -17.68 -31.94 37.32
N LEU A 750 -18.66 -32.32 36.49
CA LEU A 750 -19.97 -31.65 36.46
C LEU A 750 -20.78 -32.10 37.68
N ASP A 751 -21.25 -31.16 38.50
CA ASP A 751 -22.14 -31.47 39.63
C ASP A 751 -23.40 -32.21 39.13
N SER A 752 -23.80 -33.25 39.85
CA SER A 752 -24.94 -34.12 39.50
C SER A 752 -26.27 -33.36 39.36
N GLU A 753 -26.50 -32.30 40.17
CA GLU A 753 -27.66 -31.41 40.04
C GLU A 753 -27.66 -30.56 38.76
N ARG A 754 -26.47 -30.22 38.24
CA ARG A 754 -26.35 -29.46 36.98
C ARG A 754 -26.48 -30.34 35.76
N ALA A 755 -25.99 -31.58 35.84
CA ALA A 755 -26.24 -32.61 34.84
C ALA A 755 -27.74 -32.87 34.65
N SER A 756 -28.53 -32.86 35.73
CA SER A 756 -30.01 -32.98 35.66
C SER A 756 -30.72 -31.71 35.18
N ASN A 757 -30.17 -30.51 35.36
CA ASN A 757 -30.78 -29.26 34.88
C ASN A 757 -30.59 -29.01 33.37
N LEU A 758 -29.68 -29.73 32.71
CA LEU A 758 -29.62 -29.83 31.25
C LEU A 758 -30.86 -30.55 30.66
N SER A 759 -31.60 -31.29 31.49
CA SER A 759 -32.71 -32.17 31.11
C SER A 759 -34.06 -31.45 30.90
N PHE A 760 -34.21 -30.21 31.36
CA PHE A 760 -35.52 -29.51 31.40
C PHE A 760 -35.43 -28.04 31.02
N ARG A 761 -35.12 -27.73 29.75
CA ARG A 761 -35.49 -26.43 29.17
C ARG A 761 -36.53 -26.62 28.07
N ASP A 762 -37.73 -26.17 28.42
CA ASP A 762 -38.98 -26.15 27.67
C ASP A 762 -38.81 -25.43 26.32
N ASN A 763 -39.22 -26.09 25.24
CA ASN A 763 -39.39 -25.49 23.92
C ASN A 763 -40.69 -24.68 23.92
N SER A 764 -40.66 -23.43 24.41
CA SER A 764 -41.80 -22.51 24.30
C SER A 764 -41.75 -21.70 23.00
N SER A 765 -41.68 -22.36 21.85
CA SER A 765 -41.94 -21.72 20.56
C SER A 765 -42.75 -22.67 19.68
N ASP A 766 -43.97 -22.22 19.36
CA ASP A 766 -44.91 -22.83 18.43
C ASP A 766 -44.25 -23.10 17.07
N GLU A 767 -43.75 -24.31 16.86
CA GLU A 767 -43.63 -24.98 15.56
C GLU A 767 -43.23 -26.45 15.79
N LEU A 768 -44.25 -27.29 15.99
CA LEU A 768 -44.10 -28.74 16.09
C LEU A 768 -43.85 -29.35 14.70
N THR A 769 -42.60 -29.38 14.26
CA THR A 769 -42.15 -30.41 13.30
C THR A 769 -41.68 -31.64 14.07
N PHE A 770 -42.53 -32.68 14.07
CA PHE A 770 -42.28 -34.01 14.65
C PHE A 770 -41.18 -34.78 13.90
N SER A 771 -39.91 -34.40 14.07
CA SER A 771 -38.78 -35.20 13.57
C SER A 771 -37.56 -35.25 14.48
N VAL A 772 -37.62 -34.72 15.70
CA VAL A 772 -36.57 -34.90 16.71
C VAL A 772 -37.18 -35.64 17.91
N PRO A 773 -36.68 -36.83 18.29
CA PRO A 773 -37.17 -37.48 19.50
C PRO A 773 -36.82 -36.60 20.73
N LEU A 774 -37.86 -36.11 21.43
CA LEU A 774 -37.71 -35.46 22.73
C LEU A 774 -37.13 -36.45 23.76
N GLY A 775 -35.87 -36.25 24.17
CA GLY A 775 -35.25 -37.00 25.28
C GLY A 775 -33.75 -37.31 25.21
N HIS A 776 -32.98 -36.74 24.27
CA HIS A 776 -31.54 -37.06 24.16
C HIS A 776 -30.68 -36.08 24.99
N GLU A 777 -30.41 -36.40 26.27
CA GLU A 777 -29.30 -35.75 26.97
C GLU A 777 -27.98 -36.10 26.27
N PRO A 778 -27.14 -35.11 25.91
CA PRO A 778 -25.82 -35.38 25.36
C PRO A 778 -24.93 -36.09 26.39
N VAL A 779 -24.16 -37.07 25.95
CA VAL A 779 -23.10 -37.67 26.78
C VAL A 779 -22.00 -36.63 26.98
N MET A 780 -21.83 -36.16 28.20
CA MET A 780 -20.79 -35.18 28.56
C MET A 780 -19.58 -35.91 29.13
N LEU A 781 -18.43 -35.76 28.47
CA LEU A 781 -17.13 -36.23 28.93
C LEU A 781 -16.29 -35.05 29.40
N THR A 782 -15.75 -35.12 30.61
CA THR A 782 -14.84 -34.11 31.18
C THR A 782 -13.54 -34.76 31.65
N LEU A 783 -12.52 -33.93 31.93
CA LEU A 783 -11.30 -34.33 32.66
C LEU A 783 -11.61 -34.59 34.14
N SER A 784 -12.43 -35.61 34.39
CA SER A 784 -12.71 -36.10 35.75
C SER A 784 -11.54 -36.95 36.27
N GLY A 785 -11.37 -37.05 37.58
CA GLY A 785 -10.30 -37.86 38.17
C GLY A 785 -10.30 -39.33 37.68
N GLN A 786 -11.48 -39.92 37.50
CA GLN A 786 -11.62 -41.29 36.96
C GLN A 786 -11.19 -41.39 35.48
N PHE A 787 -11.42 -40.34 34.69
CA PHE A 787 -11.00 -40.31 33.30
C PHE A 787 -9.47 -40.17 33.20
N CYS A 788 -8.87 -39.28 34.00
CA CYS A 788 -7.41 -39.12 34.06
C CYS A 788 -6.72 -40.40 34.53
N GLU A 789 -7.21 -41.02 35.62
CA GLU A 789 -6.69 -42.30 36.11
C GLU A 789 -6.79 -43.41 35.04
N ALA A 790 -7.88 -43.44 34.27
CA ALA A 790 -8.03 -44.41 33.18
C ALA A 790 -7.02 -44.19 32.04
N MET A 791 -6.67 -42.93 31.71
CA MET A 791 -5.63 -42.62 30.73
C MET A 791 -4.22 -42.99 31.23
N GLU A 792 -3.96 -42.81 32.53
CA GLU A 792 -2.70 -43.20 33.19
C GLU A 792 -2.48 -44.72 33.18
N LEU A 793 -3.56 -45.49 33.32
CA LEU A 793 -3.53 -46.96 33.34
C LEU A 793 -3.48 -47.60 31.94
N GLY A 794 -3.81 -46.85 30.88
CA GLY A 794 -3.68 -47.27 29.49
C GLY A 794 -4.95 -47.71 28.78
N ALA A 795 -4.80 -48.21 27.55
CA ALA A 795 -5.90 -48.30 26.57
C ALA A 795 -7.06 -49.19 27.04
N ALA A 796 -6.76 -50.31 27.72
CA ALA A 796 -7.76 -51.22 28.25
C ALA A 796 -8.61 -50.59 29.37
N ALA A 797 -7.97 -49.80 30.25
CA ALA A 797 -8.65 -49.11 31.34
C ALA A 797 -9.56 -48.00 30.81
N LEU A 798 -9.08 -47.21 29.84
CA LEU A 798 -9.88 -46.17 29.20
C LEU A 798 -11.06 -46.75 28.40
N THR A 799 -10.85 -47.84 27.66
CA THR A 799 -11.94 -48.54 26.95
C THR A 799 -13.03 -49.01 27.91
N LYS A 800 -12.63 -49.58 29.07
CA LYS A 800 -13.58 -50.01 30.11
C LYS A 800 -14.33 -48.83 30.72
N PHE A 801 -13.64 -47.71 30.98
CA PHE A 801 -14.27 -46.49 31.47
C PHE A 801 -15.35 -45.98 30.50
N LEU A 802 -15.00 -45.86 29.21
CA LEU A 802 -15.91 -45.38 28.16
C LEU A 802 -17.10 -46.32 27.94
N ALA A 803 -16.87 -47.65 27.96
CA ALA A 803 -17.97 -48.63 27.92
C ALA A 803 -18.92 -48.47 29.13
N GLY A 804 -18.39 -48.13 30.30
CA GLY A 804 -19.20 -47.81 31.47
C GLY A 804 -19.99 -46.50 31.34
N VAL A 805 -19.46 -45.50 30.62
CA VAL A 805 -20.22 -44.29 30.26
C VAL A 805 -21.40 -44.64 29.35
N ASP A 806 -21.15 -45.43 28.29
CA ASP A 806 -22.19 -45.90 27.37
C ASP A 806 -23.27 -46.71 28.11
N ALA A 807 -22.88 -47.67 28.96
CA ALA A 807 -23.82 -48.49 29.74
C ALA A 807 -24.69 -47.66 30.71
N ARG A 808 -24.13 -46.66 31.39
CA ARG A 808 -24.89 -45.77 32.28
C ARG A 808 -25.92 -44.93 31.54
N ARG A 809 -25.65 -44.58 30.28
CA ARG A 809 -26.61 -43.89 29.41
C ARG A 809 -27.80 -44.80 29.10
N PHE A 810 -27.55 -46.05 28.67
CA PHE A 810 -28.61 -47.02 28.38
C PHE A 810 -29.49 -47.29 29.60
N ILE A 811 -28.90 -47.42 30.79
CA ILE A 811 -29.67 -47.56 32.04
C ILE A 811 -30.54 -46.33 32.32
N ARG A 812 -30.03 -45.11 32.09
CA ARG A 812 -30.86 -43.89 32.24
C ARG A 812 -32.00 -43.85 31.21
N TRP A 813 -31.74 -44.29 29.99
CA TRP A 813 -32.73 -44.40 28.92
C TRP A 813 -33.85 -45.37 29.29
N ASP A 814 -33.50 -46.59 29.72
CA ASP A 814 -34.48 -47.59 30.15
C ASP A 814 -35.33 -47.05 31.30
N ASN A 815 -34.71 -46.37 32.28
CA ASN A 815 -35.44 -45.75 33.39
C ASN A 815 -36.36 -44.58 32.96
N VAL A 816 -36.02 -43.83 31.91
CA VAL A 816 -36.87 -42.76 31.37
C VAL A 816 -38.02 -43.34 30.56
N ILE A 817 -37.79 -44.42 29.82
CA ILE A 817 -38.82 -45.19 29.11
C ILE A 817 -39.78 -45.81 30.13
N ASP A 818 -39.28 -46.52 31.13
CA ASP A 818 -40.09 -47.16 32.18
C ASP A 818 -40.94 -46.17 32.98
N LYS A 819 -40.39 -44.98 33.31
CA LYS A 819 -41.16 -43.90 33.94
C LYS A 819 -42.26 -43.33 33.05
N ARG A 820 -42.11 -43.40 31.72
CA ARG A 820 -43.14 -42.99 30.74
C ARG A 820 -44.17 -44.09 30.50
N THR A 821 -43.82 -45.35 30.63
CA THR A 821 -44.77 -46.48 30.53
C THR A 821 -45.63 -46.62 31.79
N ALA A 822 -45.15 -46.09 32.93
CA ALA A 822 -45.84 -46.08 34.22
C ALA A 822 -46.66 -44.81 34.51
N ALA A 823 -46.57 -43.77 33.65
CA ALA A 823 -47.35 -42.54 33.70
C ALA A 823 -48.39 -42.54 32.56
#